data_AF-A0A182YQ73-F1
#
_entry.id   AF-A0A182YQ73-F1
#
_cell.length_a   1.000
_cell.length_b   1.000
_cell.length_c   1.000
_cell.angle_alpha   90.00
_cell.angle_beta   90.00
_cell.angle_gamma   90.00
#
_symmetry.space_group_name_H-M   'P 1'
#
loop_
_entity.id
_entity.type
_entity.pdbx_description
1 polymer ?
#
loop_
_entity_poly.entity_id
_entity_poly.type
_entity_poly.pdbx_seq_one_letter_code
_entity_poly.pdbx_strand_id
1 'polypeptide(L)'
;MESTSQQPNQQQQQQYPEMEQQLEPVGTAMENLALMSQPANALSLGKKRAGRGAVSSGLTHECGVFGAIATGEWPTQIDVAQVICLGLVALQHRGQESAGIVTSEGHCAKNFNVHKGMGMINNIFTDDSMKKLKGNLGIGHTRYSTSAASEEVNCQPFVVHTAHGALAVAHNGELVNCESLRKDVLSRGVGLSTHSDSELITQALCLNPPEGEVDGPDWPARIKHLMQLAPLSYSLVIMLKDKIYGVRDPYGNRPLCIGKIVPLTIGAYRHEKVDKLPAEGWVISSESCGFLSIGARYVREVQPGEIVELTRDGIKTIDIIDCPENRRHAFCIFEYVYFARSDSIFEGQMVYSVRLQCGRQLAREAGVDADIVSSVPESGTAAAHGFAREANLNFAEVLCKNRYVGRTFIQPSTRLRQLGVAKKFGALSENVAGKRLVLIDDSIVRGNTIGPIIKLLRDAGALEVHIRIASPPLLYPCYMGINIPTREELIANKLNAEELAKYVGADSLAYLSVEGLKKAVQLNMSVKKPEQANLNFAEVLCKNRYVGRTFIQPSTRLRQLGVAKKFGALSENVAGKRLVLIDDSIVRGNTIGPIIKLLRDAGALEVHIRIASPPLLYPCYMGINIPTREELIANKLNAEELAKYVGADSLAYLSVEGLKKAVQLNMSVKKPEQVGHCTACLTGDYPGGLPDELDW
;
A
#
# COMPACT_ATOMS: atom_id res chain seq x y z
N MET A 1 -17.61 67.61 1.13
CA MET A 1 -19.02 67.66 1.55
C MET A 1 -19.69 66.41 1.01
N GLU A 2 -20.30 65.64 1.92
CA GLU A 2 -21.34 64.60 1.73
C GLU A 2 -21.03 63.43 0.76
N SER A 3 -20.60 62.26 1.26
CA SER A 3 -21.38 61.14 1.84
C SER A 3 -22.32 60.43 0.86
N THR A 4 -22.01 59.20 0.45
CA THR A 4 -22.94 58.06 0.52
C THR A 4 -22.28 56.71 0.25
N SER A 5 -22.86 55.72 0.91
CA SER A 5 -22.49 54.33 1.18
C SER A 5 -22.52 53.38 -0.02
N GLN A 6 -21.59 52.43 -0.01
CA GLN A 6 -21.58 51.23 -0.85
C GLN A 6 -22.50 50.14 -0.26
N GLN A 7 -23.36 49.55 -1.09
CA GLN A 7 -23.93 48.21 -0.92
C GLN A 7 -23.66 47.40 -2.21
N PRO A 8 -23.27 46.11 -2.12
CA PRO A 8 -23.01 45.28 -3.29
C PRO A 8 -24.25 44.54 -3.80
N ASN A 9 -24.27 44.35 -5.13
CA ASN A 9 -25.31 43.74 -5.95
C ASN A 9 -25.53 42.24 -5.70
N GLN A 10 -26.80 41.85 -5.82
CA GLN A 10 -27.38 40.51 -5.74
C GLN A 10 -26.96 39.63 -6.92
N GLN A 11 -26.65 38.35 -6.64
CA GLN A 11 -26.58 37.27 -7.63
C GLN A 11 -27.92 36.54 -7.71
N GLN A 12 -28.39 36.32 -8.94
CA GLN A 12 -29.61 35.59 -9.30
C GLN A 12 -29.44 34.08 -9.04
N GLN A 13 -30.39 33.48 -8.32
CA GLN A 13 -30.61 32.03 -8.28
C GLN A 13 -31.83 31.68 -9.14
N GLN A 14 -31.65 30.75 -10.08
CA GLN A 14 -32.71 30.15 -10.88
C GLN A 14 -33.39 29.00 -10.11
N GLN A 15 -34.73 29.03 -10.10
CA GLN A 15 -35.63 28.02 -9.53
C GLN A 15 -35.72 26.76 -10.40
N TYR A 16 -35.84 25.59 -9.75
CA TYR A 16 -36.44 24.37 -10.30
C TYR A 16 -37.62 23.94 -9.40
N PRO A 17 -38.76 23.46 -9.93
CA PRO A 17 -39.96 23.19 -9.14
C PRO A 17 -39.95 21.79 -8.49
N GLU A 18 -40.48 21.74 -7.27
CA GLU A 18 -40.78 20.53 -6.49
C GLU A 18 -42.08 19.86 -6.98
N MET A 19 -42.10 18.53 -7.03
CA MET A 19 -43.33 17.72 -7.10
C MET A 19 -43.46 16.89 -5.83
N GLU A 20 -44.52 17.14 -5.06
CA GLU A 20 -44.99 16.32 -3.94
C GLU A 20 -45.64 15.02 -4.43
N GLN A 21 -45.35 13.91 -3.76
CA GLN A 21 -46.24 12.76 -3.70
C GLN A 21 -46.39 12.29 -2.24
N GLN A 22 -47.65 12.34 -1.79
CA GLN A 22 -48.18 11.96 -0.49
C GLN A 22 -48.18 10.45 -0.30
N LEU A 23 -47.88 9.95 0.91
CA LEU A 23 -48.40 8.69 1.46
C LEU A 23 -48.51 8.80 3.00
N GLU A 24 -49.68 8.45 3.52
CA GLU A 24 -50.16 8.63 4.91
C GLU A 24 -49.56 7.67 5.97
N PRO A 25 -49.67 7.98 7.28
CA PRO A 25 -49.19 7.13 8.38
C PRO A 25 -50.32 6.32 9.04
N VAL A 26 -50.01 5.11 9.55
CA VAL A 26 -50.90 4.35 10.44
C VAL A 26 -50.14 4.00 11.73
N GLY A 27 -50.71 4.40 12.87
CA GLY A 27 -50.12 4.27 14.21
C GLY A 27 -50.56 3.05 15.02
N THR A 28 -49.68 2.71 15.97
CA THR A 28 -49.85 2.19 17.36
C THR A 28 -51.11 1.43 17.81
N ALA A 29 -50.91 0.28 18.48
CA ALA A 29 -51.50 -0.04 19.79
C ALA A 29 -50.83 -1.27 20.46
N MET A 30 -50.48 -1.14 21.74
CA MET A 30 -50.19 -2.22 22.69
C MET A 30 -51.49 -2.74 23.31
N GLU A 31 -51.58 -4.04 23.64
CA GLU A 31 -51.88 -4.58 25.00
C GLU A 31 -52.25 -6.08 25.00
N ASN A 32 -51.69 -6.79 25.98
CA ASN A 32 -52.20 -7.93 26.76
C ASN A 32 -52.77 -9.19 26.07
N LEU A 33 -52.11 -10.34 26.31
CA LEU A 33 -52.73 -11.46 27.04
C LEU A 33 -51.67 -12.50 27.47
N ALA A 34 -51.63 -12.79 28.77
CA ALA A 34 -50.88 -13.88 29.38
C ALA A 34 -51.69 -15.19 29.32
N LEU A 35 -51.02 -16.35 29.18
CA LEU A 35 -51.30 -17.57 29.96
C LEU A 35 -50.34 -18.73 29.61
N MET A 36 -49.94 -19.44 30.66
CA MET A 36 -49.01 -20.56 30.72
C MET A 36 -49.68 -21.89 30.36
N SER A 37 -48.97 -22.83 29.73
CA SER A 37 -48.96 -24.28 30.06
C SER A 37 -48.16 -25.11 29.03
N GLN A 38 -47.26 -25.96 29.54
CA GLN A 38 -46.62 -27.10 28.86
C GLN A 38 -47.50 -28.37 29.00
N PRO A 39 -47.10 -29.59 28.55
CA PRO A 39 -46.48 -30.05 27.29
C PRO A 39 -47.23 -31.28 26.67
N ALA A 40 -47.03 -31.63 25.39
CA ALA A 40 -47.13 -33.03 24.91
C ALA A 40 -46.62 -33.22 23.46
N ASN A 41 -45.95 -34.35 23.25
CA ASN A 41 -45.34 -34.85 22.02
C ASN A 41 -46.32 -35.08 20.84
N ALA A 42 -45.89 -34.77 19.61
CA ALA A 42 -46.21 -35.58 18.44
C ALA A 42 -45.18 -35.32 17.32
N LEU A 43 -44.50 -36.40 16.89
CA LEU A 43 -43.61 -36.44 15.74
C LEU A 43 -44.34 -36.07 14.45
N SER A 44 -43.82 -35.09 13.70
CA SER A 44 -44.04 -35.01 12.26
C SER A 44 -42.75 -34.66 11.54
N LEU A 45 -42.33 -35.58 10.67
CA LEU A 45 -41.20 -35.45 9.75
C LEU A 45 -41.53 -34.39 8.70
N GLY A 46 -41.06 -33.17 8.92
CA GLY A 46 -41.07 -32.08 7.95
C GLY A 46 -39.65 -31.54 7.77
N LYS A 47 -39.12 -31.62 6.54
CA LYS A 47 -37.81 -31.11 6.11
C LYS A 47 -37.62 -29.65 6.55
N LYS A 48 -37.01 -29.43 7.72
CA LYS A 48 -36.47 -28.11 8.09
C LYS A 48 -35.21 -27.85 7.27
N ARG A 49 -35.23 -26.76 6.50
CA ARG A 49 -34.03 -26.11 5.98
C ARG A 49 -33.03 -26.02 7.13
N ALA A 50 -31.89 -26.67 6.98
CA ALA A 50 -30.78 -26.51 7.91
C ALA A 50 -30.45 -25.01 7.98
N GLY A 51 -30.68 -24.42 9.15
CA GLY A 51 -30.12 -23.11 9.47
C GLY A 51 -28.62 -23.18 9.24
N ARG A 52 -28.07 -22.13 8.61
CA ARG A 52 -26.63 -21.96 8.47
C ARG A 52 -26.03 -22.03 9.88
N GLY A 53 -25.49 -23.19 10.25
CA GLY A 53 -24.59 -23.31 11.38
C GLY A 53 -23.46 -22.32 11.17
N ALA A 54 -22.96 -21.72 12.24
CA ALA A 54 -21.83 -20.82 12.23
C ALA A 54 -20.62 -21.52 11.58
N VAL A 55 -20.47 -21.33 10.26
CA VAL A 55 -19.25 -21.68 9.55
C VAL A 55 -18.27 -20.61 9.98
N SER A 56 -17.29 -20.99 10.80
CA SER A 56 -16.24 -20.09 11.30
C SER A 56 -15.57 -19.42 10.10
N SER A 57 -15.92 -18.17 9.83
CA SER A 57 -15.16 -17.30 8.94
C SER A 57 -13.73 -17.20 9.46
N GLY A 58 -12.75 -17.13 8.57
CA GLY A 58 -11.39 -16.75 8.97
C GLY A 58 -11.42 -15.41 9.73
N LEU A 59 -10.50 -15.23 10.67
CA LEU A 59 -10.29 -13.96 11.36
C LEU A 59 -9.61 -12.98 10.38
N THR A 60 -9.79 -11.66 10.54
CA THR A 60 -9.60 -10.70 9.43
C THR A 60 -9.00 -9.38 9.92
N HIS A 61 -7.74 -9.03 9.68
CA HIS A 61 -7.18 -7.72 10.04
C HIS A 61 -5.86 -7.38 9.30
N GLU A 62 -5.94 -6.67 8.17
CA GLU A 62 -4.75 -6.25 7.38
C GLU A 62 -4.43 -4.77 7.61
N CYS A 63 -4.12 -4.39 8.84
CA CYS A 63 -4.02 -2.97 9.16
C CYS A 63 -2.59 -2.42 9.01
N GLY A 64 -2.46 -1.10 8.89
CA GLY A 64 -1.17 -0.41 8.95
C GLY A 64 -1.13 0.50 10.16
N VAL A 65 -0.08 0.40 10.97
CA VAL A 65 0.18 1.30 12.10
C VAL A 65 1.35 2.22 11.81
N PHE A 66 1.27 3.45 12.31
CA PHE A 66 2.33 4.45 12.19
C PHE A 66 2.40 5.30 13.47
N GLY A 67 3.60 5.64 13.92
CA GLY A 67 3.84 6.56 15.02
C GLY A 67 5.02 7.47 14.72
N ALA A 68 5.00 8.69 15.24
CA ALA A 68 6.09 9.65 15.11
C ALA A 68 6.22 10.49 16.38
N ILE A 69 7.47 10.80 16.75
CA ILE A 69 7.82 11.70 17.85
C ILE A 69 8.99 12.59 17.42
N ALA A 70 8.88 13.89 17.65
CA ALA A 70 9.94 14.86 17.42
C ALA A 70 10.89 14.93 18.63
N THR A 71 12.17 15.23 18.41
CA THR A 71 13.17 15.37 19.49
C THR A 71 13.19 16.76 20.12
N GLY A 72 12.80 17.80 19.38
CA GLY A 72 12.74 19.18 19.89
C GLY A 72 11.53 19.43 20.80
N GLU A 73 11.51 20.56 21.50
CA GLU A 73 10.35 21.00 22.29
C GLU A 73 9.25 21.59 21.41
N TRP A 74 7.98 21.40 21.80
CA TRP A 74 6.85 21.86 21.02
C TRP A 74 6.67 23.38 21.19
N PRO A 75 6.44 24.14 20.10
CA PRO A 75 6.35 23.71 18.70
C PRO A 75 7.71 23.44 18.05
N THR A 76 7.81 22.34 17.27
CA THR A 76 9.00 22.02 16.48
C THR A 76 8.82 22.35 15.00
N GLN A 77 9.92 22.33 14.24
CA GLN A 77 9.90 22.45 12.77
C GLN A 77 9.29 21.21 12.08
N ILE A 78 9.08 20.11 12.81
CA ILE A 78 8.46 18.90 12.29
C ILE A 78 6.97 18.96 12.56
N ASP A 79 6.20 19.01 11.47
CA ASP A 79 4.76 18.77 11.53
C ASP A 79 4.50 17.26 11.65
N VAL A 80 4.35 16.81 12.90
CA VAL A 80 4.19 15.38 13.23
C VAL A 80 2.91 14.81 12.64
N ALA A 81 1.80 15.55 12.65
CA ALA A 81 0.55 15.10 12.05
C ALA A 81 0.73 14.85 10.54
N GLN A 82 1.41 15.77 9.85
CA GLN A 82 1.65 15.64 8.42
C GLN A 82 2.65 14.51 8.10
N VAL A 83 3.64 14.28 8.95
CA VAL A 83 4.53 13.11 8.86
C VAL A 83 3.74 11.81 8.97
N ILE A 84 2.86 11.69 9.97
CA ILE A 84 2.01 10.50 10.15
C ILE A 84 1.09 10.32 8.96
N CYS A 85 0.42 11.39 8.50
CA CYS A 85 -0.47 11.35 7.34
C CYS A 85 0.24 10.80 6.09
N LEU A 86 1.43 11.31 5.78
CA LEU A 86 2.23 10.83 4.65
C LEU A 86 2.71 9.38 4.84
N GLY A 87 3.10 9.01 6.06
CA GLY A 87 3.41 7.62 6.42
C GLY A 87 2.22 6.69 6.17
N LEU A 88 1.01 7.09 6.57
CA LEU A 88 -0.22 6.34 6.33
C LEU A 88 -0.57 6.26 4.84
N VAL A 89 -0.37 7.32 4.05
CA VAL A 89 -0.52 7.24 2.58
C VAL A 89 0.41 6.20 1.97
N ALA A 90 1.62 6.03 2.51
CA ALA A 90 2.55 4.98 2.08
C ALA A 90 2.10 3.56 2.47
N LEU A 91 1.27 3.43 3.50
CA LEU A 91 0.69 2.18 4.00
C LEU A 91 -0.75 1.92 3.51
N GLN A 92 -1.33 2.75 2.65
CA GLN A 92 -2.72 2.64 2.19
C GLN A 92 -3.01 1.31 1.46
N HIS A 93 -1.99 0.56 1.00
CA HIS A 93 -2.20 -0.80 0.51
C HIS A 93 -2.63 -1.78 1.60
N ARG A 94 -2.27 -1.52 2.86
CA ARG A 94 -2.71 -2.32 4.01
C ARG A 94 -4.18 -2.07 4.29
N GLY A 95 -4.62 -0.83 4.42
CA GLY A 95 -6.02 -0.50 4.71
C GLY A 95 -6.61 0.53 3.77
N GLN A 96 -7.89 0.40 3.39
CA GLN A 96 -8.62 1.38 2.56
C GLN A 96 -10.02 1.69 3.09
N GLU A 97 -10.42 1.07 4.19
CA GLU A 97 -11.77 1.18 4.72
C GLU A 97 -11.91 2.39 5.64
N SER A 98 -10.92 2.65 6.48
CA SER A 98 -10.87 3.83 7.35
C SER A 98 -9.45 4.22 7.72
N ALA A 99 -9.30 5.42 8.26
CA ALA A 99 -8.04 5.88 8.82
C ALA A 99 -8.27 6.87 9.98
N GLY A 100 -7.26 7.02 10.82
CA GLY A 100 -7.29 7.94 11.95
C GLY A 100 -5.89 8.39 12.36
N ILE A 101 -5.80 9.58 12.93
CA ILE A 101 -4.60 10.15 13.54
C ILE A 101 -4.98 10.71 14.90
N VAL A 102 -4.12 10.43 15.88
CA VAL A 102 -4.19 10.98 17.24
C VAL A 102 -2.85 11.63 17.55
N THR A 103 -2.87 12.86 18.05
CA THR A 103 -1.66 13.64 18.38
C THR A 103 -1.71 14.18 19.80
N SER A 104 -0.52 14.41 20.37
CA SER A 104 -0.35 14.98 21.72
C SER A 104 0.68 16.11 21.70
N GLU A 105 0.40 17.17 22.45
CA GLU A 105 1.30 18.30 22.67
C GLU A 105 2.35 18.02 23.78
N GLY A 106 2.36 16.82 24.36
CA GLY A 106 3.30 16.46 25.41
C GLY A 106 2.78 16.81 26.81
N HIS A 107 3.64 17.45 27.61
CA HIS A 107 3.37 17.73 29.04
C HIS A 107 2.16 18.65 29.29
N CYS A 108 1.70 19.41 28.29
CA CYS A 108 0.60 20.37 28.39
C CYS A 108 -0.78 19.78 28.04
N ALA A 109 -0.83 18.58 27.45
CA ALA A 109 -2.06 18.02 26.89
C ALA A 109 -2.92 17.33 27.96
N LYS A 110 -4.02 17.96 28.37
CA LYS A 110 -5.07 17.27 29.16
C LYS A 110 -5.86 16.26 28.31
N ASN A 111 -5.92 16.47 26.99
CA ASN A 111 -6.66 15.66 26.02
C ASN A 111 -5.81 15.46 24.76
N PHE A 112 -6.05 14.37 24.03
CA PHE A 112 -5.46 14.16 22.70
C PHE A 112 -6.26 14.84 21.60
N ASN A 113 -5.56 15.27 20.55
CA ASN A 113 -6.16 15.78 19.33
C ASN A 113 -6.45 14.60 18.39
N VAL A 114 -7.73 14.34 18.12
CA VAL A 114 -8.19 13.15 17.38
C VAL A 114 -8.90 13.56 16.09
N HIS A 115 -8.56 12.91 14.98
CA HIS A 115 -9.36 12.96 13.75
C HIS A 115 -9.36 11.57 13.09
N LYS A 116 -10.55 11.05 12.80
CA LYS A 116 -10.75 9.72 12.21
C LYS A 116 -11.95 9.73 11.29
N GLY A 117 -12.00 8.81 10.32
CA GLY A 117 -13.11 8.73 9.38
C GLY A 117 -13.03 7.52 8.46
N MET A 118 -14.13 7.27 7.76
CA MET A 118 -14.22 6.21 6.75
C MET A 118 -13.64 6.66 5.40
N GLY A 119 -13.00 5.73 4.70
CA GLY A 119 -12.45 5.91 3.37
C GLY A 119 -10.93 5.98 3.30
N MET A 120 -10.43 6.53 2.18
CA MET A 120 -9.01 6.71 1.92
C MET A 120 -8.45 7.91 2.68
N ILE A 121 -7.15 7.84 3.03
CA ILE A 121 -6.44 8.86 3.82
C ILE A 121 -6.58 10.26 3.20
N ASN A 122 -6.41 10.38 1.88
CA ASN A 122 -6.53 11.68 1.18
C ASN A 122 -7.93 12.28 1.23
N ASN A 123 -8.97 11.49 1.54
CA ASN A 123 -10.34 11.99 1.67
C ASN A 123 -10.66 12.38 3.13
N ILE A 124 -10.04 11.70 4.09
CA ILE A 124 -10.28 11.90 5.53
C ILE A 124 -9.50 13.11 6.06
N PHE A 125 -8.26 13.28 5.61
CA PHE A 125 -7.35 14.31 6.11
C PHE A 125 -7.25 15.48 5.13
N THR A 126 -8.11 16.48 5.34
CA THR A 126 -8.11 17.76 4.61
C THR A 126 -7.24 18.78 5.34
N ASP A 127 -6.91 19.89 4.68
CA ASP A 127 -6.12 20.96 5.31
C ASP A 127 -6.73 21.45 6.63
N ASP A 128 -8.07 21.48 6.73
CA ASP A 128 -8.76 21.94 7.92
C ASP A 128 -8.78 20.91 9.06
N SER A 129 -8.84 19.60 8.76
CA SER A 129 -8.69 18.59 9.80
C SER A 129 -7.23 18.46 10.26
N MET A 130 -6.27 18.61 9.34
CA MET A 130 -4.84 18.59 9.66
C MET A 130 -4.43 19.73 10.61
N LYS A 131 -4.97 20.94 10.45
CA LYS A 131 -4.71 22.07 11.38
C LYS A 131 -5.14 21.80 12.82
N LYS A 132 -6.08 20.88 13.05
CA LYS A 132 -6.57 20.51 14.38
C LYS A 132 -5.67 19.48 15.07
N LEU A 133 -4.85 18.74 14.31
CA LEU A 133 -3.95 17.71 14.81
C LEU A 133 -2.61 18.34 15.24
N LYS A 134 -2.62 18.97 16.41
CA LYS A 134 -1.42 19.62 16.98
C LYS A 134 -0.67 18.65 17.89
N GLY A 135 0.65 18.69 17.82
CA GLY A 135 1.47 17.94 18.76
C GLY A 135 2.90 17.71 18.30
N ASN A 136 3.71 17.23 19.24
CA ASN A 136 5.09 16.80 19.01
C ASN A 136 5.25 15.28 18.95
N LEU A 137 4.16 14.55 19.18
CA LEU A 137 4.06 13.12 18.97
C LEU A 137 2.65 12.76 18.50
N GLY A 138 2.54 11.63 17.83
CA GLY A 138 1.26 11.12 17.39
C GLY A 138 1.35 9.69 16.88
N ILE A 139 0.19 9.07 16.79
CA ILE A 139 0.00 7.76 16.20
C ILE A 139 -1.13 7.80 15.18
N GLY A 140 -1.08 6.89 14.22
CA GLY A 140 -2.05 6.79 13.15
C GLY A 140 -2.26 5.35 12.71
N HIS A 141 -3.37 5.15 12.03
CA HIS A 141 -3.80 3.83 11.61
C HIS A 141 -4.51 3.88 10.25
N THR A 142 -4.35 2.83 9.46
CA THR A 142 -5.22 2.53 8.31
C THR A 142 -5.81 1.13 8.42
N ARG A 143 -7.13 1.02 8.23
CA ARG A 143 -7.91 -0.20 8.45
C ARG A 143 -8.28 -0.87 7.13
N TYR A 144 -8.11 -2.18 7.08
CA TYR A 144 -8.73 -3.05 6.07
C TYR A 144 -10.04 -3.62 6.61
N SER A 145 -10.97 -4.00 5.73
CA SER A 145 -12.29 -4.51 6.17
C SER A 145 -12.14 -5.79 7.00
N THR A 146 -12.65 -5.75 8.23
CA THR A 146 -12.50 -6.81 9.23
C THR A 146 -13.84 -7.42 9.62
N SER A 147 -13.81 -8.35 10.57
CA SER A 147 -14.94 -9.07 11.15
C SER A 147 -15.87 -8.11 11.87
N ALA A 148 -15.32 -7.02 12.42
CA ALA A 148 -16.08 -5.90 12.94
C ALA A 148 -16.69 -5.06 11.81
N ALA A 149 -17.90 -4.55 12.05
CA ALA A 149 -18.67 -3.78 11.06
C ALA A 149 -17.87 -2.61 10.46
N SER A 150 -18.23 -2.26 9.22
CA SER A 150 -17.67 -1.10 8.49
C SER A 150 -18.30 0.20 9.02
N GLU A 151 -17.97 0.54 10.26
CA GLU A 151 -18.55 1.65 11.00
C GLU A 151 -17.46 2.55 11.57
N GLU A 152 -17.75 3.84 11.63
CA GLU A 152 -16.81 4.86 12.11
C GLU A 152 -16.36 4.62 13.56
N VAL A 153 -17.21 3.99 14.37
CA VAL A 153 -16.88 3.63 15.75
C VAL A 153 -15.67 2.68 15.83
N ASN A 154 -15.43 1.88 14.79
CA ASN A 154 -14.32 0.93 14.70
C ASN A 154 -13.03 1.58 14.13
N CYS A 155 -13.04 2.87 13.81
CA CYS A 155 -11.85 3.59 13.36
C CYS A 155 -10.84 3.74 14.50
N GLN A 156 -9.65 3.22 14.25
CA GLN A 156 -8.46 3.38 15.09
C GLN A 156 -7.69 4.66 14.72
N PRO A 157 -6.79 5.17 15.59
CA PRO A 157 -6.45 4.68 16.94
C PRO A 157 -7.62 4.78 17.93
N PHE A 158 -7.74 3.80 18.83
CA PHE A 158 -8.69 3.87 19.95
C PHE A 158 -8.10 4.74 21.05
N VAL A 159 -8.94 5.62 21.61
CA VAL A 159 -8.54 6.52 22.70
C VAL A 159 -9.43 6.27 23.90
N VAL A 160 -8.82 6.07 25.07
CA VAL A 160 -9.52 5.95 26.34
C VAL A 160 -8.90 6.88 27.37
N HIS A 161 -9.71 7.35 28.32
CA HIS A 161 -9.24 8.06 29.49
C HIS A 161 -9.11 7.09 30.66
N THR A 162 -7.92 7.04 31.24
CA THR A 162 -7.61 6.21 32.41
C THR A 162 -7.38 7.09 33.62
N ALA A 163 -7.28 6.50 34.81
CA ALA A 163 -6.82 7.21 36.01
C ALA A 163 -5.43 7.85 35.83
N HIS A 164 -4.66 7.34 34.85
CA HIS A 164 -3.28 7.71 34.55
C HIS A 164 -3.14 8.67 33.35
N GLY A 165 -4.27 9.18 32.85
CA GLY A 165 -4.35 10.06 31.68
C GLY A 165 -4.88 9.36 30.43
N ALA A 166 -4.83 10.07 29.30
CA ALA A 166 -5.27 9.53 28.01
C ALA A 166 -4.29 8.48 27.47
N LEU A 167 -4.84 7.39 26.96
CA LEU A 167 -4.14 6.30 26.29
C LEU A 167 -4.69 6.18 24.87
N ALA A 168 -3.81 6.11 23.87
CA ALA A 168 -4.20 5.83 22.50
C ALA A 168 -3.48 4.59 21.97
N VAL A 169 -4.20 3.72 21.26
CA VAL A 169 -3.65 2.46 20.73
C VAL A 169 -4.01 2.30 19.27
N ALA A 170 -3.00 2.02 18.46
CA ALA A 170 -3.13 1.54 17.09
C ALA A 170 -2.60 0.10 16.99
N HIS A 171 -3.36 -0.76 16.33
CA HIS A 171 -3.15 -2.19 16.33
C HIS A 171 -3.19 -2.76 14.91
N ASN A 172 -2.15 -3.51 14.55
CA ASN A 172 -2.12 -4.38 13.38
C ASN A 172 -1.96 -5.83 13.84
N GLY A 173 -2.99 -6.66 13.66
CA GLY A 173 -3.02 -8.02 14.18
C GLY A 173 -4.43 -8.51 14.47
N GLU A 174 -4.52 -9.63 15.16
CA GLU A 174 -5.79 -10.23 15.59
C GLU A 174 -5.59 -11.01 16.90
N LEU A 175 -6.59 -10.91 17.79
CA LEU A 175 -6.67 -11.69 19.01
C LEU A 175 -7.54 -12.93 18.82
N VAL A 176 -6.94 -14.12 18.81
CA VAL A 176 -7.69 -15.37 18.66
C VAL A 176 -8.49 -15.73 19.91
N ASN A 177 -8.08 -15.25 21.08
CA ASN A 177 -8.77 -15.48 22.34
C ASN A 177 -9.75 -14.35 22.72
N CYS A 178 -10.23 -13.58 21.73
CA CYS A 178 -11.09 -12.42 21.91
C CYS A 178 -12.30 -12.65 22.83
N GLU A 179 -13.01 -13.78 22.69
CA GLU A 179 -14.17 -14.09 23.55
C GLU A 179 -13.79 -14.21 25.02
N SER A 180 -12.69 -14.91 25.32
CA SER A 180 -12.22 -15.10 26.69
C SER A 180 -11.74 -13.78 27.30
N LEU A 181 -10.91 -13.02 26.58
CA LEU A 181 -10.40 -11.74 27.05
C LEU A 181 -11.54 -10.73 27.22
N ARG A 182 -12.55 -10.75 26.34
CA ARG A 182 -13.75 -9.92 26.47
C ARG A 182 -14.52 -10.24 27.75
N LYS A 183 -14.70 -11.52 28.08
CA LYS A 183 -15.35 -11.92 29.34
C LYS A 183 -14.57 -11.40 30.55
N ASP A 184 -13.24 -11.52 30.54
CA ASP A 184 -12.39 -11.05 31.63
C ASP A 184 -12.48 -9.53 31.81
N VAL A 185 -12.44 -8.76 30.72
CA VAL A 185 -12.60 -7.29 30.74
C VAL A 185 -13.99 -6.89 31.24
N LEU A 186 -15.06 -7.49 30.71
CA LEU A 186 -16.44 -7.16 31.09
C LEU A 186 -16.76 -7.55 32.54
N SER A 187 -16.20 -8.67 33.04
CA SER A 187 -16.43 -9.14 34.42
C SER A 187 -16.00 -8.16 35.50
N ARG A 188 -15.16 -7.18 35.14
CA ARG A 188 -14.64 -6.13 36.03
C ARG A 188 -15.43 -4.82 35.96
N GLY A 189 -16.56 -4.80 35.24
CA GLY A 189 -17.45 -3.64 35.14
C GLY A 189 -17.06 -2.62 34.07
N VAL A 190 -16.12 -2.95 33.17
CA VAL A 190 -15.76 -2.09 32.03
C VAL A 190 -16.76 -2.30 30.89
N GLY A 191 -17.34 -1.23 30.36
CA GLY A 191 -18.18 -1.28 29.16
C GLY A 191 -17.36 -1.25 27.87
N LEU A 192 -17.80 -1.97 26.84
CA LEU A 192 -17.21 -1.95 25.50
C LEU A 192 -18.20 -1.34 24.51
N SER A 193 -17.72 -0.42 23.69
CA SER A 193 -18.49 0.33 22.68
C SER A 193 -18.53 -0.40 21.33
N THR A 194 -17.61 -1.34 21.13
CA THR A 194 -17.39 -2.06 19.88
C THR A 194 -17.16 -3.55 20.11
N HIS A 195 -17.13 -4.28 19.00
CA HIS A 195 -16.68 -5.67 18.94
C HIS A 195 -15.24 -5.79 18.44
N SER A 196 -14.50 -4.68 18.36
CA SER A 196 -13.14 -4.69 17.81
C SER A 196 -12.11 -5.17 18.83
N ASP A 197 -11.16 -5.97 18.36
CA ASP A 197 -9.98 -6.38 19.12
C ASP A 197 -9.21 -5.18 19.65
N SER A 198 -9.21 -4.07 18.92
CA SER A 198 -8.41 -2.89 19.26
C SER A 198 -8.95 -2.16 20.48
N GLU A 199 -10.28 -2.06 20.63
CA GLU A 199 -10.86 -1.59 21.88
C GLU A 199 -10.57 -2.57 23.02
N LEU A 200 -10.68 -3.88 22.77
CA LEU A 200 -10.42 -4.89 23.79
C LEU A 200 -8.97 -4.85 24.29
N ILE A 201 -7.99 -4.74 23.38
CA ILE A 201 -6.57 -4.52 23.70
C ILE A 201 -6.39 -3.25 24.54
N THR A 202 -7.04 -2.16 24.11
CA THR A 202 -6.94 -0.87 24.80
C THR A 202 -7.47 -0.98 26.23
N GLN A 203 -8.60 -1.63 26.44
CA GLN A 203 -9.17 -1.84 27.76
C GLN A 203 -8.38 -2.85 28.60
N ALA A 204 -7.79 -3.88 27.98
CA ALA A 204 -6.91 -4.82 28.66
C ALA A 204 -5.62 -4.14 29.19
N LEU A 205 -5.08 -3.15 28.48
CA LEU A 205 -3.94 -2.34 28.95
C LEU A 205 -4.30 -1.48 30.18
N CYS A 206 -5.57 -1.15 30.36
CA CYS A 206 -6.05 -0.43 31.55
C CYS A 206 -6.10 -1.32 32.81
N LEU A 207 -5.92 -2.64 32.69
CA LEU A 207 -5.87 -3.55 33.82
C LEU A 207 -4.57 -3.40 34.61
N ASN A 208 -4.66 -3.44 35.94
CA ASN A 208 -3.47 -3.44 36.79
C ASN A 208 -2.66 -4.73 36.56
N PRO A 209 -1.31 -4.64 36.53
CA PRO A 209 -0.46 -5.81 36.43
C PRO A 209 -0.59 -6.69 37.69
N PRO A 210 -0.30 -8.01 37.60
CA PRO A 210 -0.44 -8.95 38.73
C PRO A 210 0.39 -8.58 39.96
N GLU A 211 1.56 -7.97 39.75
CA GLU A 211 2.49 -7.55 40.81
C GLU A 211 2.05 -6.24 41.51
N GLY A 212 0.97 -5.62 41.05
CA GLY A 212 0.48 -4.34 41.55
C GLY A 212 1.29 -3.14 41.03
N GLU A 213 0.99 -1.96 41.57
CA GLU A 213 1.67 -0.70 41.25
C GLU A 213 2.08 -0.03 42.56
N VAL A 214 3.35 0.40 42.66
CA VAL A 214 3.91 0.98 43.90
C VAL A 214 3.99 2.51 43.84
N ASP A 215 4.28 3.09 42.66
CA ASP A 215 4.47 4.54 42.47
C ASP A 215 3.92 5.02 41.11
N GLY A 216 2.60 4.92 40.94
CA GLY A 216 1.92 5.31 39.70
C GLY A 216 1.92 4.23 38.60
N PRO A 217 1.54 4.60 37.36
CA PRO A 217 1.31 3.62 36.30
C PRO A 217 2.61 2.97 35.81
N ASP A 218 2.69 1.65 35.95
CA ASP A 218 3.76 0.86 35.33
C ASP A 218 3.29 0.35 33.95
N TRP A 219 3.41 1.22 32.94
CA TRP A 219 3.04 0.89 31.57
C TRP A 219 3.82 -0.29 30.98
N PRO A 220 5.16 -0.40 31.16
CA PRO A 220 5.89 -1.62 30.80
C PRO A 220 5.30 -2.89 31.41
N ALA A 221 4.98 -2.91 32.71
CA ALA A 221 4.37 -4.07 33.36
C ALA A 221 2.96 -4.36 32.83
N ARG A 222 2.16 -3.33 32.54
CA ARG A 222 0.83 -3.47 31.90
C ARG A 222 0.92 -4.06 30.50
N ILE A 223 1.88 -3.60 29.69
CA ILE A 223 2.14 -4.14 28.36
C ILE A 223 2.57 -5.60 28.47
N LYS A 224 3.48 -5.94 29.37
CA LYS A 224 3.91 -7.32 29.62
C LYS A 224 2.74 -8.20 30.05
N HIS A 225 1.86 -7.69 30.90
CA HIS A 225 0.66 -8.41 31.30
C HIS A 225 -0.30 -8.64 30.12
N LEU A 226 -0.55 -7.63 29.29
CA LEU A 226 -1.30 -7.80 28.04
C LEU A 226 -0.67 -8.91 27.19
N MET A 227 0.65 -8.91 27.02
CA MET A 227 1.34 -9.91 26.19
C MET A 227 1.19 -11.34 26.72
N GLN A 228 0.97 -11.52 28.02
CA GLN A 228 0.64 -12.81 28.63
C GLN A 228 -0.83 -13.21 28.40
N LEU A 229 -1.75 -12.24 28.49
CA LEU A 229 -3.19 -12.47 28.33
C LEU A 229 -3.61 -12.67 26.87
N ALA A 230 -2.87 -12.06 25.94
CA ALA A 230 -3.13 -12.07 24.51
C ALA A 230 -2.10 -12.94 23.79
N PRO A 231 -2.36 -14.25 23.64
CA PRO A 231 -1.58 -15.07 22.73
C PRO A 231 -1.84 -14.63 21.28
N LEU A 232 -0.77 -14.59 20.49
CA LEU A 232 -0.73 -14.55 19.01
C LEU A 232 -0.30 -13.22 18.39
N SER A 233 -0.96 -12.74 17.34
CA SER A 233 -0.33 -11.92 16.31
C SER A 233 -0.72 -10.46 16.44
N TYR A 234 0.22 -9.61 16.86
CA TYR A 234 0.00 -8.17 16.89
C TYR A 234 1.30 -7.37 16.79
N SER A 235 1.17 -6.20 16.18
CA SER A 235 2.08 -5.08 16.32
C SER A 235 1.26 -3.89 16.83
N LEU A 236 1.68 -3.35 17.97
CA LEU A 236 1.01 -2.24 18.64
C LEU A 236 1.88 -0.99 18.59
N VAL A 237 1.23 0.14 18.38
CA VAL A 237 1.78 1.46 18.66
C VAL A 237 0.89 2.10 19.71
N ILE A 238 1.42 2.24 20.91
CA ILE A 238 0.72 2.73 22.09
C ILE A 238 1.25 4.12 22.40
N MET A 239 0.39 5.11 22.55
CA MET A 239 0.76 6.48 22.83
C MET A 239 0.23 6.91 24.18
N LEU A 240 1.13 7.46 24.98
CA LEU A 240 0.83 8.22 26.19
C LEU A 240 1.05 9.72 25.93
N LYS A 241 0.95 10.56 26.96
CA LYS A 241 1.09 12.01 26.81
C LYS A 241 2.40 12.45 26.15
N ASP A 242 3.52 11.80 26.44
CA ASP A 242 4.87 12.25 26.11
C ASP A 242 5.80 11.17 25.52
N LYS A 243 5.28 9.95 25.34
CA LYS A 243 6.04 8.81 24.83
C LYS A 243 5.18 7.88 23.98
N ILE A 244 5.83 7.11 23.13
CA ILE A 244 5.22 6.07 22.32
C ILE A 244 5.90 4.74 22.65
N TYR A 245 5.13 3.67 22.86
CA TYR A 245 5.64 2.31 22.90
C TYR A 245 5.32 1.60 21.58
N GLY A 246 6.33 0.95 21.02
CA GLY A 246 6.18 -0.10 20.02
C GLY A 246 6.20 -1.45 20.69
N VAL A 247 5.26 -2.33 20.33
CA VAL A 247 5.21 -3.69 20.87
C VAL A 247 5.02 -4.66 19.73
N ARG A 248 5.84 -5.70 19.67
CA ARG A 248 5.69 -6.81 18.74
C ARG A 248 5.43 -8.08 19.53
N ASP A 249 4.48 -8.90 19.07
CA ASP A 249 4.15 -10.15 19.75
C ASP A 249 5.37 -11.08 19.90
N PRO A 250 5.39 -12.01 20.89
CA PRO A 250 6.52 -12.92 21.12
C PRO A 250 6.86 -13.86 19.94
N TYR A 251 5.95 -14.06 18.98
CA TYR A 251 6.26 -14.81 17.76
C TYR A 251 6.85 -13.93 16.67
N GLY A 252 6.75 -12.61 16.80
CA GLY A 252 7.17 -11.65 15.80
C GLY A 252 6.31 -11.69 14.54
N ASN A 253 5.03 -12.08 14.63
CA ASN A 253 4.24 -12.42 13.45
C ASN A 253 3.96 -11.22 12.54
N ARG A 254 3.53 -10.09 13.11
CA ARG A 254 3.29 -8.85 12.34
C ARG A 254 4.52 -7.97 12.24
N PRO A 255 4.69 -7.25 11.12
CA PRO A 255 5.86 -6.40 10.92
C PRO A 255 5.74 -5.10 11.71
N LEU A 256 6.87 -4.67 12.27
CA LEU A 256 7.03 -3.39 12.93
C LEU A 256 8.50 -2.97 12.86
N CYS A 257 8.76 -1.76 12.40
CA CYS A 257 10.10 -1.23 12.20
C CYS A 257 10.24 0.22 12.64
N ILE A 258 11.48 0.62 12.94
CA ILE A 258 11.83 1.95 13.43
C ILE A 258 12.64 2.69 12.37
N GLY A 259 12.32 3.96 12.20
CA GLY A 259 13.07 4.91 11.39
C GLY A 259 13.47 6.15 12.18
N LYS A 260 14.47 6.86 11.67
CA LYS A 260 15.02 8.10 12.23
C LYS A 260 14.79 9.24 11.24
N ILE A 261 14.07 10.27 11.65
CA ILE A 261 13.90 11.50 10.87
C ILE A 261 15.21 12.28 10.95
N VAL A 262 15.76 12.60 9.78
CA VAL A 262 17.05 13.31 9.66
C VAL A 262 16.86 14.66 8.95
N PRO A 263 17.79 15.62 9.14
CA PRO A 263 17.77 16.88 8.41
C PRO A 263 17.83 16.68 6.89
N LEU A 264 17.11 17.51 6.12
CA LEU A 264 17.08 17.41 4.65
C LEU A 264 18.24 18.12 3.92
N THR A 265 19.30 18.54 4.61
CA THR A 265 20.38 19.36 4.01
C THR A 265 20.99 18.69 2.78
N ILE A 266 21.29 19.50 1.76
CA ILE A 266 21.88 19.06 0.48
C ILE A 266 23.33 18.62 0.76
N GLY A 267 23.50 17.35 1.14
CA GLY A 267 24.81 16.77 1.49
C GLY A 267 24.71 15.53 2.38
N ALA A 268 23.72 15.49 3.30
CA ALA A 268 23.52 14.40 4.27
C ALA A 268 23.09 13.05 3.66
N TYR A 269 22.95 12.99 2.34
CA TYR A 269 22.50 11.82 1.59
C TYR A 269 23.65 10.99 0.99
N ARG A 270 24.89 11.51 1.02
CA ARG A 270 26.08 10.82 0.51
C ARG A 270 26.77 10.04 1.63
N HIS A 271 26.71 8.71 1.59
CA HIS A 271 27.60 7.78 2.33
C HIS A 271 27.74 7.94 3.86
N GLU A 272 27.06 8.90 4.49
CA GLU A 272 27.06 9.05 5.93
C GLU A 272 26.23 7.93 6.56
N LYS A 273 26.82 7.22 7.53
CA LYS A 273 26.09 6.22 8.30
C LYS A 273 24.93 6.91 9.00
N VAL A 274 23.71 6.39 8.79
CA VAL A 274 22.45 6.87 9.40
C VAL A 274 22.60 7.10 10.92
N ASP A 275 23.42 6.27 11.57
CA ASP A 275 23.70 6.35 13.00
C ASP A 275 24.34 7.68 13.42
N LYS A 276 25.17 8.29 12.56
CA LYS A 276 25.92 9.52 12.87
C LYS A 276 25.13 10.80 12.64
N LEU A 277 24.03 10.75 11.89
CA LEU A 277 23.19 11.92 11.64
C LEU A 277 22.44 12.33 12.92
N PRO A 278 22.23 13.62 13.21
CA PRO A 278 21.37 14.03 14.32
C PRO A 278 19.91 13.60 14.05
N ALA A 279 19.19 13.14 15.07
CA ALA A 279 17.76 12.83 14.98
C ALA A 279 16.95 14.10 15.20
N GLU A 280 16.13 14.49 14.21
CA GLU A 280 15.06 15.49 14.43
C GLU A 280 13.79 14.82 14.98
N GLY A 281 13.67 13.50 14.84
CA GLY A 281 12.56 12.70 15.35
C GLY A 281 12.74 11.21 15.09
N TRP A 282 11.83 10.41 15.62
CA TRP A 282 11.76 8.97 15.46
C TRP A 282 10.39 8.57 14.93
N VAL A 283 10.36 7.52 14.11
CA VAL A 283 9.12 6.94 13.59
C VAL A 283 9.10 5.46 13.83
N ILE A 284 7.90 4.91 14.01
CA ILE A 284 7.64 3.48 14.08
C ILE A 284 6.52 3.14 13.11
N SER A 285 6.63 2.04 12.37
CA SER A 285 5.68 1.73 11.31
C SER A 285 5.63 0.24 10.99
N SER A 286 4.48 -0.23 10.48
CA SER A 286 4.36 -1.58 9.93
C SER A 286 5.33 -1.86 8.78
N GLU A 287 5.72 -0.86 7.99
CA GLU A 287 6.63 -1.03 6.85
C GLU A 287 7.59 0.15 6.68
N SER A 288 8.79 -0.14 6.18
CA SER A 288 9.84 0.86 5.93
C SER A 288 9.59 1.71 4.68
N CYS A 289 8.69 1.29 3.79
CA CYS A 289 8.48 1.89 2.48
C CYS A 289 8.02 3.36 2.51
N GLY A 290 7.45 3.81 3.63
CA GLY A 290 7.07 5.21 3.85
C GLY A 290 8.21 6.13 4.29
N PHE A 291 9.34 5.60 4.79
CA PHE A 291 10.33 6.41 5.50
C PHE A 291 11.00 7.47 4.63
N LEU A 292 11.40 7.14 3.40
CA LEU A 292 12.03 8.12 2.51
C LEU A 292 11.09 9.31 2.20
N SER A 293 9.79 9.06 2.09
CA SER A 293 8.78 10.07 1.76
C SER A 293 8.57 11.16 2.82
N ILE A 294 9.00 10.88 4.06
CA ILE A 294 8.92 11.77 5.22
C ILE A 294 10.29 12.25 5.70
N GLY A 295 11.36 11.92 4.97
CA GLY A 295 12.73 12.27 5.36
C GLY A 295 13.28 11.40 6.50
N ALA A 296 12.70 10.21 6.71
CA ALA A 296 13.21 9.23 7.64
C ALA A 296 14.17 8.24 6.96
N ARG A 297 15.03 7.62 7.76
CA ARG A 297 15.93 6.53 7.37
C ARG A 297 15.64 5.31 8.21
N TYR A 298 15.62 4.14 7.57
CA TYR A 298 15.45 2.87 8.26
C TYR A 298 16.60 2.65 9.25
N VAL A 299 16.24 2.21 10.47
CA VAL A 299 17.21 1.91 11.53
C VAL A 299 17.26 0.41 11.77
N ARG A 300 16.13 -0.18 12.19
CA ARG A 300 15.99 -1.61 12.46
C ARG A 300 14.53 -2.03 12.58
N GLU A 301 14.27 -3.33 12.59
CA GLU A 301 13.01 -3.89 13.06
C GLU A 301 12.89 -3.85 14.58
N VAL A 302 11.64 -3.84 15.04
CA VAL A 302 11.29 -4.21 16.41
C VAL A 302 11.37 -5.73 16.50
N GLN A 303 12.13 -6.24 17.47
CA GLN A 303 12.38 -7.67 17.63
C GLN A 303 11.10 -8.41 18.10
N PRO A 304 10.95 -9.71 17.83
CA PRO A 304 9.89 -10.53 18.43
C PRO A 304 9.87 -10.36 19.95
N GLY A 305 8.70 -10.09 20.52
CA GLY A 305 8.53 -9.88 21.96
C GLY A 305 9.07 -8.54 22.50
N GLU A 306 9.67 -7.69 21.67
CA GLU A 306 10.26 -6.43 22.13
C GLU A 306 9.19 -5.39 22.49
N ILE A 307 9.38 -4.77 23.66
CA ILE A 307 8.73 -3.54 24.07
C ILE A 307 9.77 -2.42 23.92
N VAL A 308 9.56 -1.55 22.94
CA VAL A 308 10.46 -0.42 22.66
C VAL A 308 9.78 0.89 23.01
N GLU A 309 10.46 1.74 23.77
CA GLU A 309 10.03 3.09 24.11
C GLU A 309 10.67 4.10 23.16
N LEU A 310 9.86 5.00 22.63
CA LEU A 310 10.27 6.16 21.84
C LEU A 310 9.91 7.42 22.63
N THR A 311 10.92 8.24 22.92
CA THR A 311 10.79 9.54 23.60
C THR A 311 11.48 10.62 22.77
N ARG A 312 11.39 11.88 23.22
CA ARG A 312 12.17 12.98 22.63
C ARG A 312 13.68 12.77 22.73
N ASP A 313 14.13 12.03 23.75
CA ASP A 313 15.54 11.81 24.04
C ASP A 313 16.14 10.63 23.25
N GLY A 314 15.29 9.78 22.65
CA GLY A 314 15.74 8.66 21.84
C GLY A 314 14.81 7.44 21.88
N ILE A 315 15.38 6.31 21.49
CA ILE A 315 14.70 5.01 21.52
C ILE A 315 15.41 4.10 22.53
N LYS A 316 14.64 3.30 23.28
CA LYS A 316 15.17 2.36 24.26
C LYS A 316 14.33 1.08 24.29
N THR A 317 14.99 -0.07 24.23
CA THR A 317 14.35 -1.36 24.53
C THR A 317 14.12 -1.47 26.04
N ILE A 318 12.86 -1.68 26.43
CA ILE A 318 12.46 -1.77 27.83
C ILE A 318 12.49 -3.23 28.30
N ASP A 319 11.94 -4.13 27.51
CA ASP A 319 11.93 -5.56 27.79
C ASP A 319 11.83 -6.34 26.47
N ILE A 320 12.19 -7.63 26.51
CA ILE A 320 12.00 -8.58 25.42
C ILE A 320 11.37 -9.83 26.01
N ILE A 321 10.13 -10.10 25.63
CA ILE A 321 9.40 -11.28 26.08
C ILE A 321 9.77 -12.47 25.21
N ASP A 322 10.39 -13.48 25.81
CA ASP A 322 10.79 -14.68 25.10
C ASP A 322 9.60 -15.39 24.45
N CYS A 323 9.85 -15.99 23.29
CA CYS A 323 8.90 -16.88 22.64
C CYS A 323 8.60 -18.07 23.58
N PRO A 324 7.34 -18.52 23.73
CA PRO A 324 7.00 -19.63 24.60
C PRO A 324 7.86 -20.88 24.34
N GLU A 325 8.15 -21.66 25.40
CA GLU A 325 8.98 -22.86 25.30
C GLU A 325 8.51 -23.81 24.18
N ASN A 326 9.47 -24.40 23.46
CA ASN A 326 9.25 -25.28 22.30
C ASN A 326 8.54 -24.64 21.10
N ARG A 327 8.44 -23.31 21.04
CA ARG A 327 7.95 -22.59 19.87
C ARG A 327 9.10 -21.88 19.15
N ARG A 328 8.83 -21.46 17.90
CA ARG A 328 9.76 -20.71 17.06
C ARG A 328 9.09 -19.38 16.68
N HIS A 329 9.91 -18.36 16.43
CA HIS A 329 9.44 -17.15 15.76
C HIS A 329 8.74 -17.52 14.45
N ALA A 330 7.66 -16.81 14.16
CA ALA A 330 6.75 -17.12 13.06
C ALA A 330 6.34 -15.83 12.36
N PHE A 331 7.30 -15.13 11.75
CA PHE A 331 6.99 -13.99 10.90
C PHE A 331 6.04 -14.40 9.76
N CYS A 332 5.05 -13.56 9.47
CA CYS A 332 4.01 -13.91 8.53
C CYS A 332 4.55 -13.97 7.08
N ILE A 333 4.61 -15.17 6.52
CA ILE A 333 5.12 -15.41 5.16
C ILE A 333 4.34 -14.66 4.07
N PHE A 334 3.06 -14.38 4.31
CA PHE A 334 2.20 -13.66 3.37
C PHE A 334 2.57 -12.19 3.21
N GLU A 335 3.33 -11.62 4.14
CA GLU A 335 3.93 -10.29 3.99
C GLU A 335 4.89 -10.27 2.79
N TYR A 336 5.68 -11.34 2.59
CA TYR A 336 6.52 -11.49 1.40
C TYR A 336 5.72 -11.84 0.15
N VAL A 337 4.76 -12.77 0.25
CA VAL A 337 4.02 -13.27 -0.92
C VAL A 337 3.22 -12.16 -1.59
N TYR A 338 2.50 -11.35 -0.81
CA TYR A 338 1.50 -10.44 -1.37
C TYR A 338 1.38 -9.09 -0.65
N PHE A 339 1.28 -9.10 0.69
CA PHE A 339 0.75 -7.94 1.40
C PHE A 339 1.64 -6.71 1.37
N ALA A 340 2.93 -6.88 1.64
CA ALA A 340 3.81 -5.75 1.74
C ALA A 340 4.18 -5.16 0.37
N ARG A 341 4.53 -3.88 0.39
CA ARG A 341 5.04 -3.19 -0.78
C ARG A 341 6.44 -3.72 -1.11
N SER A 342 6.77 -3.82 -2.40
CA SER A 342 8.00 -4.47 -2.86
C SER A 342 9.28 -3.79 -2.36
N ASP A 343 9.24 -2.49 -2.05
CA ASP A 343 10.34 -1.69 -1.52
C ASP A 343 10.41 -1.65 0.03
N SER A 344 9.61 -2.48 0.72
CA SER A 344 9.74 -2.71 2.16
C SER A 344 10.86 -3.69 2.48
N ILE A 345 11.42 -3.52 3.69
CA ILE A 345 12.49 -4.36 4.24
C ILE A 345 11.94 -5.10 5.46
N PHE A 346 12.06 -6.43 5.43
CA PHE A 346 11.78 -7.32 6.56
C PHE A 346 12.92 -8.30 6.72
N GLU A 347 13.29 -8.66 7.93
CA GLU A 347 14.36 -9.60 8.26
C GLU A 347 15.68 -9.29 7.53
N GLY A 348 15.94 -8.00 7.30
CA GLY A 348 17.11 -7.50 6.58
C GLY A 348 17.09 -7.67 5.05
N GLN A 349 15.99 -8.14 4.46
CA GLN A 349 15.83 -8.37 3.02
C GLN A 349 14.69 -7.54 2.42
N MET A 350 14.86 -7.12 1.16
CA MET A 350 13.81 -6.42 0.43
C MET A 350 12.74 -7.40 -0.08
N VAL A 351 11.46 -7.04 0.07
CA VAL A 351 10.33 -7.87 -0.37
C VAL A 351 10.40 -8.18 -1.87
N TYR A 352 10.79 -7.20 -2.70
CA TYR A 352 10.99 -7.41 -4.14
C TYR A 352 11.95 -8.57 -4.44
N SER A 353 13.08 -8.60 -3.75
CA SER A 353 14.13 -9.59 -3.97
C SER A 353 13.68 -10.98 -3.56
N VAL A 354 12.92 -11.11 -2.49
CA VAL A 354 12.29 -12.37 -2.10
C VAL A 354 11.33 -12.85 -3.19
N ARG A 355 10.45 -11.97 -3.69
CA ARG A 355 9.52 -12.33 -4.79
C ARG A 355 10.24 -12.74 -6.07
N LEU A 356 11.35 -12.08 -6.40
CA LEU A 356 12.22 -12.46 -7.51
C LEU A 356 12.77 -13.89 -7.32
N GLN A 357 13.22 -14.25 -6.11
CA GLN A 357 13.69 -15.60 -5.80
C GLN A 357 12.56 -16.63 -5.83
N CYS A 358 11.35 -16.29 -5.37
CA CYS A 358 10.18 -17.15 -5.51
C CYS A 358 9.93 -17.48 -6.98
N GLY A 359 10.02 -16.49 -7.87
CA GLY A 359 9.93 -16.68 -9.32
C GLY A 359 10.98 -17.63 -9.90
N ARG A 360 12.24 -17.46 -9.49
CA ARG A 360 13.35 -18.36 -9.90
C ARG A 360 13.12 -19.78 -9.42
N GLN A 361 12.76 -19.94 -8.15
CA GLN A 361 12.49 -21.26 -7.58
C GLN A 361 11.29 -21.93 -8.25
N LEU A 362 10.26 -21.16 -8.61
CA LEU A 362 9.10 -21.64 -9.37
C LEU A 362 9.48 -22.12 -10.78
N ALA A 363 10.42 -21.45 -11.46
CA ALA A 363 10.92 -21.91 -12.75
C ALA A 363 11.70 -23.24 -12.65
N ARG A 364 12.44 -23.45 -11.55
CA ARG A 364 13.16 -24.72 -11.30
C ARG A 364 12.20 -25.88 -11.02
N GLU A 365 11.13 -25.61 -10.28
CA GLU A 365 10.16 -26.64 -9.88
C GLU A 365 9.10 -26.92 -10.96
N ALA A 366 8.74 -25.90 -11.74
CA ALA A 366 7.61 -25.94 -12.66
C ALA A 366 7.89 -25.22 -13.98
N GLY A 367 9.09 -25.38 -14.54
CA GLY A 367 9.41 -24.90 -15.89
C GLY A 367 8.49 -25.48 -16.96
N VAL A 368 8.32 -24.77 -18.07
CA VAL A 368 7.57 -25.22 -19.25
C VAL A 368 8.12 -24.56 -20.50
N ASP A 369 8.07 -25.27 -21.63
CA ASP A 369 8.43 -24.72 -22.93
C ASP A 369 7.38 -23.69 -23.36
N ALA A 370 7.80 -22.45 -23.53
CA ALA A 370 6.96 -21.31 -23.86
C ALA A 370 7.79 -20.24 -24.56
N ASP A 371 7.13 -19.28 -25.19
CA ASP A 371 7.80 -18.25 -25.99
C ASP A 371 8.03 -16.96 -25.19
N ILE A 372 7.20 -16.73 -24.16
CA ILE A 372 7.17 -15.47 -23.41
C ILE A 372 6.64 -15.68 -21.99
N VAL A 373 7.19 -14.93 -21.04
CA VAL A 373 6.73 -14.86 -19.65
C VAL A 373 6.09 -13.50 -19.42
N SER A 374 4.97 -13.49 -18.71
CA SER A 374 4.32 -12.26 -18.25
C SER A 374 3.76 -12.43 -16.85
N SER A 375 3.28 -11.33 -16.26
CA SER A 375 2.64 -11.34 -14.94
C SER A 375 1.19 -10.87 -15.03
N VAL A 376 0.35 -11.34 -14.10
CA VAL A 376 -0.88 -10.62 -13.73
C VAL A 376 -0.46 -9.37 -12.95
N PRO A 377 -0.68 -8.14 -13.49
CA PRO A 377 -0.12 -6.95 -12.86
C PRO A 377 -0.85 -6.58 -11.56
N GLU A 378 -0.15 -6.30 -10.44
CA GLU A 378 1.28 -5.97 -10.33
C GLU A 378 2.10 -6.77 -9.33
N SER A 379 1.46 -7.45 -8.37
CA SER A 379 2.15 -8.22 -7.33
C SER A 379 2.96 -9.38 -7.90
N GLY A 380 2.49 -10.00 -8.98
CA GLY A 380 3.19 -11.08 -9.69
C GLY A 380 4.41 -10.64 -10.52
N THR A 381 4.63 -9.33 -10.74
CA THR A 381 5.65 -8.84 -11.70
C THR A 381 7.08 -9.17 -11.27
N ALA A 382 7.41 -9.03 -9.99
CA ALA A 382 8.74 -9.40 -9.48
C ALA A 382 9.01 -10.91 -9.66
N ALA A 383 8.03 -11.76 -9.36
CA ALA A 383 8.14 -13.20 -9.57
C ALA A 383 8.26 -13.55 -11.06
N ALA A 384 7.55 -12.86 -11.95
CA ALA A 384 7.69 -13.06 -13.39
C ALA A 384 9.07 -12.72 -13.94
N HIS A 385 9.68 -11.63 -13.49
CA HIS A 385 11.07 -11.34 -13.82
C HIS A 385 12.02 -12.43 -13.31
N GLY A 386 11.77 -12.97 -12.12
CA GLY A 386 12.56 -14.05 -11.54
C GLY A 386 12.47 -15.33 -12.37
N PHE A 387 11.23 -15.71 -12.72
CA PHE A 387 10.93 -16.88 -13.54
C PHE A 387 11.56 -16.75 -14.94
N ALA A 388 11.36 -15.61 -15.61
CA ALA A 388 11.89 -15.35 -16.94
C ALA A 388 13.42 -15.47 -16.99
N ARG A 389 14.12 -14.92 -15.97
CA ARG A 389 15.59 -15.00 -15.88
C ARG A 389 16.09 -16.42 -15.67
N GLU A 390 15.42 -17.19 -14.81
CA GLU A 390 15.82 -18.58 -14.54
C GLU A 390 15.50 -19.49 -15.73
N ALA A 391 14.35 -19.31 -16.37
CA ALA A 391 13.93 -20.07 -17.54
C ALA A 391 14.60 -19.62 -18.85
N ASN A 392 15.39 -18.54 -18.82
CA ASN A 392 15.98 -17.90 -19.99
C ASN A 392 14.93 -17.55 -21.08
N LEU A 393 13.79 -17.00 -20.63
CA LEU A 393 12.69 -16.56 -21.48
C LEU A 393 12.57 -15.03 -21.45
N ASN A 394 12.04 -14.46 -22.53
CA ASN A 394 11.77 -13.03 -22.58
C ASN A 394 10.56 -12.69 -21.70
N PHE A 395 10.71 -11.69 -20.84
CA PHE A 395 9.57 -11.06 -20.17
C PHE A 395 8.99 -9.97 -21.08
N ALA A 396 7.68 -10.00 -21.32
CA ALA A 396 6.98 -8.83 -21.86
C ALA A 396 5.59 -8.68 -21.25
N GLU A 397 5.06 -7.47 -21.27
CA GLU A 397 3.69 -7.20 -20.83
C GLU A 397 2.70 -7.78 -21.83
N VAL A 398 1.70 -8.53 -21.35
CA VAL A 398 0.62 -9.08 -22.19
C VAL A 398 -0.76 -8.55 -21.77
N LEU A 399 -0.81 -7.93 -20.59
CA LEU A 399 -2.00 -7.32 -20.00
C LEU A 399 -1.69 -5.86 -19.66
N CYS A 400 -2.54 -4.95 -20.12
CA CYS A 400 -2.56 -3.56 -19.69
C CYS A 400 -3.65 -3.36 -18.65
N LYS A 401 -3.26 -2.99 -17.43
CA LYS A 401 -4.20 -2.71 -16.32
C LYS A 401 -4.82 -1.32 -16.49
N ASN A 402 -6.15 -1.25 -16.47
CA ASN A 402 -6.87 0.01 -16.45
C ASN A 402 -6.73 0.70 -15.08
N ARG A 403 -5.96 1.78 -15.04
CA ARG A 403 -5.63 2.51 -13.81
C ARG A 403 -6.79 3.35 -13.23
N TYR A 404 -7.86 3.52 -14.00
CA TYR A 404 -9.01 4.35 -13.61
C TYR A 404 -10.19 3.54 -13.05
N VAL A 405 -10.07 2.21 -13.03
CA VAL A 405 -11.10 1.33 -12.46
C VAL A 405 -10.85 1.18 -10.96
N GLY A 406 -11.64 1.90 -10.17
CA GLY A 406 -11.70 1.73 -8.71
C GLY A 406 -12.33 0.39 -8.29
N ARG A 407 -12.55 0.19 -6.97
CA ARG A 407 -13.36 -0.93 -6.49
C ARG A 407 -14.73 -0.84 -7.16
N THR A 408 -15.09 -1.83 -7.97
CA THR A 408 -16.41 -1.92 -8.58
C THR A 408 -17.46 -1.99 -7.47
N PHE A 409 -18.39 -1.04 -7.44
CA PHE A 409 -19.59 -1.08 -6.59
C PHE A 409 -20.29 -2.44 -6.72
N ILE A 410 -21.08 -2.81 -5.71
CA ILE A 410 -21.89 -4.04 -5.70
C ILE A 410 -22.67 -4.12 -7.02
N GLN A 411 -22.20 -4.98 -7.93
CA GLN A 411 -22.85 -5.17 -9.22
C GLN A 411 -23.96 -6.19 -9.05
N PRO A 412 -25.22 -5.85 -9.37
CA PRO A 412 -26.40 -6.66 -9.04
C PRO A 412 -26.51 -7.98 -9.83
N SER A 413 -25.64 -8.23 -10.82
CA SER A 413 -25.68 -9.47 -11.62
C SER A 413 -24.31 -10.15 -11.79
N THR A 414 -24.30 -11.48 -11.77
CA THR A 414 -23.14 -12.34 -12.05
C THR A 414 -22.53 -12.04 -13.43
N ARG A 415 -23.35 -11.67 -14.41
CA ARG A 415 -22.92 -11.28 -15.77
C ARG A 415 -22.07 -10.00 -15.76
N LEU A 416 -22.50 -8.97 -15.02
CA LEU A 416 -21.74 -7.72 -14.90
C LEU A 416 -20.42 -7.95 -14.15
N ARG A 417 -20.41 -8.82 -13.14
CA ARG A 417 -19.17 -9.22 -12.44
C ARG A 417 -18.15 -9.90 -13.36
N GLN A 418 -18.60 -10.80 -14.25
CA GLN A 418 -17.73 -11.44 -15.24
C GLN A 418 -17.17 -10.43 -16.26
N LEU A 419 -17.97 -9.45 -16.70
CA LEU A 419 -17.50 -8.32 -17.51
C LEU A 419 -16.56 -7.37 -16.74
N GLY A 420 -16.53 -7.45 -15.41
CA GLY A 420 -15.67 -6.63 -14.55
C GLY A 420 -14.17 -6.88 -14.74
N VAL A 421 -13.75 -8.06 -15.20
CA VAL A 421 -12.32 -8.36 -15.48
C VAL A 421 -11.88 -7.69 -16.79
N ALA A 422 -12.70 -7.76 -17.84
CA ALA A 422 -12.45 -7.04 -19.09
C ALA A 422 -12.45 -5.52 -18.92
N LYS A 423 -13.13 -4.99 -17.89
CA LYS A 423 -12.99 -3.57 -17.51
C LYS A 423 -11.63 -3.26 -16.89
N LYS A 424 -11.05 -4.22 -16.15
CA LYS A 424 -9.79 -4.04 -15.40
C LYS A 424 -8.54 -4.27 -16.25
N PHE A 425 -8.60 -5.15 -17.25
CA PHE A 425 -7.45 -5.49 -18.09
C PHE A 425 -7.82 -5.47 -19.57
N GLY A 426 -6.91 -4.93 -20.39
CA GLY A 426 -6.90 -5.15 -21.84
C GLY A 426 -5.72 -6.04 -22.24
N ALA A 427 -5.93 -6.95 -23.18
CA ALA A 427 -4.83 -7.73 -23.74
C ALA A 427 -4.04 -6.91 -24.78
N LEU A 428 -2.72 -7.07 -24.78
CA LEU A 428 -1.83 -6.52 -25.80
C LEU A 428 -1.68 -7.54 -26.92
N SER A 429 -2.62 -7.54 -27.87
CA SER A 429 -2.75 -8.60 -28.88
C SER A 429 -1.47 -8.87 -29.69
N GLU A 430 -0.67 -7.84 -30.00
CA GLU A 430 0.62 -8.01 -30.70
C GLU A 430 1.62 -8.87 -29.92
N ASN A 431 1.60 -8.78 -28.57
CA ASN A 431 2.50 -9.56 -27.71
C ASN A 431 1.96 -10.98 -27.44
N VAL A 432 0.68 -11.23 -27.74
CA VAL A 432 -0.06 -12.45 -27.38
C VAL A 432 -0.28 -13.36 -28.58
N ALA A 433 -0.59 -12.80 -29.74
CA ALA A 433 -1.02 -13.54 -30.92
C ALA A 433 0.03 -14.55 -31.39
N GLY A 434 -0.36 -15.82 -31.48
CA GLY A 434 0.49 -16.91 -31.95
C GLY A 434 1.59 -17.33 -30.97
N LYS A 435 1.51 -16.95 -29.68
CA LYS A 435 2.52 -17.26 -28.67
C LYS A 435 2.01 -18.25 -27.62
N ARG A 436 2.94 -19.05 -27.09
CA ARG A 436 2.80 -19.85 -25.87
C ARG A 436 3.27 -19.03 -24.67
N LEU A 437 2.38 -18.79 -23.71
CA LEU A 437 2.60 -17.82 -22.63
C LEU A 437 2.72 -18.52 -21.28
N VAL A 438 3.69 -18.09 -20.47
CA VAL A 438 3.68 -18.35 -19.03
C VAL A 438 3.17 -17.11 -18.32
N LEU A 439 2.01 -17.21 -17.67
CA LEU A 439 1.42 -16.14 -16.89
C LEU A 439 1.63 -16.40 -15.39
N ILE A 440 2.38 -15.50 -14.75
CA ILE A 440 2.70 -15.58 -13.32
C ILE A 440 1.71 -14.76 -12.50
N ASP A 441 1.16 -15.34 -11.44
CA ASP A 441 0.38 -14.63 -10.42
C ASP A 441 0.93 -14.92 -9.01
N ASP A 442 0.55 -14.11 -8.03
CA ASP A 442 1.03 -14.26 -6.66
C ASP A 442 0.40 -15.46 -5.95
N SER A 443 -0.91 -15.64 -6.11
CA SER A 443 -1.74 -16.55 -5.32
C SER A 443 -3.09 -16.78 -6.01
N ILE A 444 -3.71 -17.94 -5.73
CA ILE A 444 -5.10 -18.20 -6.12
C ILE A 444 -5.91 -18.54 -4.87
N VAL A 445 -6.91 -17.72 -4.57
CA VAL A 445 -7.81 -17.93 -3.42
C VAL A 445 -9.12 -18.61 -3.84
N ARG A 446 -9.96 -17.91 -4.62
CA ARG A 446 -11.28 -18.40 -5.06
C ARG A 446 -11.32 -18.82 -6.53
N GLY A 447 -10.27 -18.55 -7.31
CA GLY A 447 -10.17 -18.88 -8.73
C GLY A 447 -11.01 -18.02 -9.71
N ASN A 448 -11.83 -17.09 -9.22
CA ASN A 448 -12.77 -16.32 -10.07
C ASN A 448 -12.11 -15.32 -11.04
N THR A 449 -10.87 -14.90 -10.78
CA THR A 449 -10.19 -13.86 -11.57
C THR A 449 -9.41 -14.44 -12.75
N ILE A 450 -8.76 -15.60 -12.57
CA ILE A 450 -7.79 -16.13 -13.54
C ILE A 450 -8.45 -16.66 -14.81
N GLY A 451 -9.60 -17.34 -14.70
CA GLY A 451 -10.32 -17.87 -15.87
C GLY A 451 -10.69 -16.80 -16.90
N PRO A 452 -11.32 -15.69 -16.50
CA PRO A 452 -11.58 -14.56 -17.42
C PRO A 452 -10.31 -13.96 -18.05
N ILE A 453 -9.18 -13.93 -17.34
CA ILE A 453 -7.89 -13.45 -17.88
C ILE A 453 -7.38 -14.40 -18.97
N ILE A 454 -7.41 -15.71 -18.71
CA ILE A 454 -7.00 -16.72 -19.70
C ILE A 454 -7.86 -16.61 -20.96
N LYS A 455 -9.18 -16.48 -20.78
CA LYS A 455 -10.10 -16.27 -21.91
C LYS A 455 -9.72 -15.03 -22.71
N LEU A 456 -9.48 -13.89 -22.04
CA LEU A 456 -9.05 -12.66 -22.70
C LEU A 456 -7.77 -12.84 -23.53
N LEU A 457 -6.79 -13.60 -23.03
CA LEU A 457 -5.55 -13.89 -23.75
C LEU A 457 -5.76 -14.83 -24.94
N ARG A 458 -6.61 -15.86 -24.80
CA ARG A 458 -6.98 -16.73 -25.92
C ARG A 458 -7.76 -15.99 -27.00
N ASP A 459 -8.70 -15.13 -26.61
CA ASP A 459 -9.46 -14.27 -27.53
C ASP A 459 -8.51 -13.29 -28.27
N ALA A 460 -7.38 -12.92 -27.67
CA ALA A 460 -6.31 -12.13 -28.28
C ALA A 460 -5.30 -12.95 -29.13
N GLY A 461 -5.49 -14.27 -29.24
CA GLY A 461 -4.73 -15.16 -30.14
C GLY A 461 -3.64 -16.00 -29.48
N ALA A 462 -3.63 -16.17 -28.15
CA ALA A 462 -2.69 -17.08 -27.47
C ALA A 462 -2.85 -18.54 -27.94
N LEU A 463 -1.74 -19.21 -28.25
CA LEU A 463 -1.74 -20.66 -28.54
C LEU A 463 -1.91 -21.48 -27.26
N GLU A 464 -1.07 -21.18 -26.27
CA GLU A 464 -1.05 -21.83 -24.96
C GLU A 464 -0.91 -20.78 -23.86
N VAL A 465 -1.54 -21.01 -22.72
CA VAL A 465 -1.51 -20.20 -21.52
C VAL A 465 -1.25 -21.13 -20.32
N HIS A 466 0.00 -21.11 -19.85
CA HIS A 466 0.47 -21.84 -18.68
C HIS A 466 0.46 -20.92 -17.46
N ILE A 467 -0.28 -21.28 -16.41
CA ILE A 467 -0.34 -20.51 -15.17
C ILE A 467 0.72 -21.00 -14.20
N ARG A 468 1.46 -20.07 -13.58
CA ARG A 468 2.38 -20.40 -12.48
C ARG A 468 2.15 -19.46 -11.31
N ILE A 469 2.01 -20.02 -10.12
CA ILE A 469 1.67 -19.26 -8.92
C ILE A 469 2.88 -19.19 -8.00
N ALA A 470 3.30 -17.97 -7.65
CA ALA A 470 4.48 -17.71 -6.84
C ALA A 470 4.27 -17.98 -5.33
N SER A 471 3.21 -18.70 -4.98
CA SER A 471 2.91 -19.21 -3.65
C SER A 471 2.42 -20.66 -3.69
N PRO A 472 2.50 -21.38 -2.57
CA PRO A 472 1.79 -22.65 -2.39
C PRO A 472 0.26 -22.48 -2.48
N PRO A 473 -0.47 -23.58 -2.75
CA PRO A 473 -1.93 -23.56 -2.72
C PRO A 473 -2.43 -23.24 -1.31
N LEU A 474 -3.43 -22.36 -1.23
CA LEU A 474 -4.08 -21.97 0.01
C LEU A 474 -5.11 -23.01 0.44
N LEU A 475 -4.80 -23.77 1.48
CA LEU A 475 -5.64 -24.86 2.00
C LEU A 475 -6.38 -24.49 3.30
N TYR A 476 -5.92 -23.48 4.03
CA TYR A 476 -6.44 -23.14 5.36
C TYR A 476 -6.71 -21.64 5.48
N PRO A 477 -7.73 -21.23 6.26
CA PRO A 477 -7.91 -19.83 6.66
C PRO A 477 -6.75 -19.37 7.56
N CYS A 478 -6.55 -18.07 7.66
CA CYS A 478 -5.60 -17.48 8.59
C CYS A 478 -6.34 -17.04 9.87
N TYR A 479 -5.76 -17.35 11.02
CA TYR A 479 -6.25 -16.90 12.33
C TYR A 479 -5.35 -15.83 12.95
N MET A 480 -4.30 -15.40 12.23
CA MET A 480 -3.31 -14.43 12.71
C MET A 480 -3.54 -13.05 12.09
N GLY A 481 -4.75 -12.81 11.56
CA GLY A 481 -5.25 -11.54 11.05
C GLY A 481 -5.17 -11.33 9.54
N ILE A 482 -4.91 -12.33 8.70
CA ILE A 482 -5.04 -12.14 7.24
C ILE A 482 -6.42 -12.59 6.81
N ASN A 483 -7.11 -11.81 5.97
CA ASN A 483 -8.45 -12.16 5.53
C ASN A 483 -8.39 -13.26 4.45
N ILE A 484 -8.19 -14.49 4.90
CA ILE A 484 -8.30 -15.68 4.06
C ILE A 484 -9.71 -16.28 4.24
N PRO A 485 -10.46 -16.51 3.15
CA PRO A 485 -11.78 -17.13 3.18
C PRO A 485 -11.84 -18.49 3.89
N THR A 486 -13.04 -19.01 4.13
CA THR A 486 -13.20 -20.32 4.78
C THR A 486 -12.62 -21.44 3.92
N ARG A 487 -12.36 -22.59 4.56
CA ARG A 487 -11.82 -23.77 3.89
C ARG A 487 -12.65 -24.18 2.68
N GLU A 488 -13.97 -24.07 2.75
CA GLU A 488 -14.92 -24.40 1.69
C GLU A 488 -14.95 -23.35 0.57
N GLU A 489 -14.51 -22.13 0.82
CA GLU A 489 -14.41 -21.08 -0.20
C GLU A 489 -13.08 -21.14 -0.98
N LEU A 490 -12.05 -21.78 -0.43
CA LEU A 490 -10.75 -21.95 -1.06
C LEU A 490 -10.80 -22.98 -2.19
N ILE A 491 -10.42 -22.56 -3.41
CA ILE A 491 -10.54 -23.42 -4.61
C ILE A 491 -9.59 -24.61 -4.57
N ALA A 492 -8.42 -24.46 -3.94
CA ALA A 492 -7.41 -25.52 -3.82
C ALA A 492 -7.85 -26.68 -2.91
N ASN A 493 -8.88 -26.50 -2.07
CA ASN A 493 -9.51 -27.59 -1.32
C ASN A 493 -10.51 -28.40 -2.16
N LYS A 494 -10.88 -27.90 -3.34
CA LYS A 494 -11.89 -28.53 -4.22
C LYS A 494 -11.25 -29.18 -5.44
N LEU A 495 -10.22 -28.55 -5.99
CA LEU A 495 -9.58 -28.95 -7.22
C LEU A 495 -8.08 -28.99 -7.01
N ASN A 496 -7.44 -30.07 -7.48
CA ASN A 496 -5.99 -30.10 -7.59
C ASN A 496 -5.51 -29.19 -8.75
N ALA A 497 -4.20 -29.05 -8.94
CA ALA A 497 -3.65 -28.12 -9.93
C ALA A 497 -4.08 -28.45 -11.38
N GLU A 498 -4.12 -29.72 -11.76
CA GLU A 498 -4.52 -30.16 -13.11
C GLU A 498 -6.02 -29.95 -13.35
N GLU A 499 -6.84 -30.29 -12.37
CA GLU A 499 -8.29 -30.06 -12.41
C GLU A 499 -8.60 -28.57 -12.47
N LEU A 500 -7.88 -27.76 -11.69
CA LEU A 500 -8.02 -26.32 -11.70
C LEU A 500 -7.61 -25.73 -13.06
N ALA A 501 -6.52 -26.19 -13.66
CA ALA A 501 -6.10 -25.77 -15.00
C ALA A 501 -7.23 -25.96 -16.01
N LYS A 502 -7.83 -27.16 -16.04
CA LYS A 502 -8.99 -27.48 -16.89
C LYS A 502 -10.19 -26.59 -16.58
N TYR A 503 -10.49 -26.38 -15.29
CA TYR A 503 -11.60 -25.56 -14.85
C TYR A 503 -11.49 -24.10 -15.31
N VAL A 504 -10.28 -23.53 -15.32
CA VAL A 504 -10.03 -22.14 -15.72
C VAL A 504 -9.69 -21.97 -17.21
N GLY A 505 -9.50 -23.07 -17.94
CA GLY A 505 -9.17 -23.07 -19.37
C GLY A 505 -7.68 -22.89 -19.71
N ALA A 506 -6.79 -23.11 -18.73
CA ALA A 506 -5.34 -23.07 -18.92
C ALA A 506 -4.81 -24.42 -19.44
N ASP A 507 -3.71 -24.40 -20.18
CA ASP A 507 -3.04 -25.62 -20.67
C ASP A 507 -2.30 -26.34 -19.55
N SER A 508 -1.77 -25.59 -18.59
CA SER A 508 -1.19 -26.14 -17.36
C SER A 508 -1.26 -25.14 -16.22
N LEU A 509 -1.27 -25.63 -14.99
CA LEU A 509 -1.18 -24.81 -13.78
C LEU A 509 -0.24 -25.48 -12.79
N ALA A 510 0.67 -24.71 -12.20
CA ALA A 510 1.52 -25.19 -11.11
C ALA A 510 1.70 -24.12 -10.03
N TYR A 511 1.88 -24.58 -8.79
CA TYR A 511 2.15 -23.75 -7.62
C TYR A 511 3.61 -23.92 -7.20
N LEU A 512 4.19 -22.86 -6.63
CA LEU A 512 5.44 -22.98 -5.89
C LEU A 512 5.23 -23.90 -4.68
N SER A 513 6.13 -24.84 -4.43
CA SER A 513 6.00 -25.71 -3.26
C SER A 513 6.24 -24.94 -1.95
N VAL A 514 5.75 -25.49 -0.82
CA VAL A 514 6.00 -24.90 0.51
C VAL A 514 7.50 -24.85 0.81
N GLU A 515 8.23 -25.92 0.46
CA GLU A 515 9.69 -25.96 0.63
C GLU A 515 10.40 -25.00 -0.32
N GLY A 516 9.91 -24.85 -1.55
CA GLY A 516 10.37 -23.84 -2.51
C GLY A 516 10.23 -22.42 -1.98
N LEU A 517 9.07 -22.09 -1.40
CA LEU A 517 8.83 -20.77 -0.79
C LEU A 517 9.75 -20.53 0.40
N LYS A 518 9.89 -21.50 1.32
CA LYS A 518 10.82 -21.40 2.45
C LYS A 518 12.25 -21.17 1.98
N LYS A 519 12.70 -21.95 0.99
CA LYS A 519 14.03 -21.83 0.39
C LYS A 519 14.23 -20.44 -0.22
N ALA A 520 13.27 -19.94 -1.01
CA ALA A 520 13.35 -18.62 -1.62
C ALA A 520 13.52 -17.49 -0.59
N VAL A 521 12.79 -17.55 0.52
CA VAL A 521 12.84 -16.57 1.62
C VAL A 521 14.13 -16.68 2.43
N GLN A 522 14.66 -17.90 2.62
CA GLN A 522 15.87 -18.14 3.40
C GLN A 522 17.19 -17.92 2.63
N LEU A 523 17.17 -18.03 1.31
CA LEU A 523 18.36 -17.88 0.46
C LEU A 523 19.01 -16.50 0.62
N ASN A 524 18.23 -15.43 0.66
CA ASN A 524 18.78 -14.08 0.80
C ASN A 524 19.26 -13.78 2.23
N MET A 525 18.81 -14.54 3.24
CA MET A 525 19.31 -14.43 4.62
C MET A 525 20.73 -15.02 4.78
N SER A 526 21.15 -15.90 3.86
CA SER A 526 22.44 -16.61 3.91
C SER A 526 23.47 -16.10 2.91
N VAL A 527 23.05 -15.40 1.85
CA VAL A 527 23.93 -14.93 0.75
C VAL A 527 24.06 -13.41 0.77
N LYS A 528 25.27 -12.89 1.06
CA LYS A 528 25.55 -11.44 1.16
C LYS A 528 25.79 -10.71 -0.17
N LYS A 529 25.75 -11.38 -1.34
CA LYS A 529 25.99 -10.72 -2.64
C LYS A 529 25.14 -11.33 -3.77
N PRO A 530 24.43 -10.51 -4.57
CA PRO A 530 23.86 -10.99 -5.82
C PRO A 530 24.94 -11.17 -6.88
N GLU A 531 24.82 -12.24 -7.67
CA GLU A 531 25.60 -12.43 -8.90
C GLU A 531 25.34 -11.32 -9.91
N GLN A 532 26.41 -10.83 -10.54
CA GLN A 532 26.36 -9.87 -11.65
C GLN A 532 25.90 -10.61 -12.91
N ALA A 533 24.74 -10.22 -13.45
CA ALA A 533 24.32 -10.59 -14.79
C ALA A 533 24.49 -9.40 -15.76
N ASN A 534 24.70 -9.72 -17.04
CA ASN A 534 24.79 -8.80 -18.18
C ASN A 534 23.61 -7.80 -18.24
N LEU A 535 23.73 -6.77 -19.09
CA LEU A 535 22.72 -5.73 -19.38
C LEU A 535 21.30 -6.33 -19.47
N ASN A 536 20.57 -6.30 -18.35
CA ASN A 536 19.25 -6.90 -18.20
C ASN A 536 18.26 -5.81 -17.77
N PHE A 537 17.10 -5.76 -18.41
CA PHE A 537 15.98 -4.95 -17.96
C PHE A 537 15.60 -5.35 -16.53
N ALA A 538 15.45 -4.37 -15.65
CA ALA A 538 15.13 -4.56 -14.24
C ALA A 538 14.28 -3.39 -13.75
N GLU A 539 13.27 -3.68 -12.95
CA GLU A 539 12.54 -2.65 -12.22
C GLU A 539 13.45 -2.08 -11.12
N VAL A 540 13.69 -0.77 -11.13
CA VAL A 540 14.54 -0.08 -10.13
C VAL A 540 13.73 0.85 -9.23
N LEU A 541 12.48 1.13 -9.58
CA LEU A 541 11.57 2.01 -8.86
C LEU A 541 10.22 1.30 -8.67
N CYS A 542 9.70 1.29 -7.45
CA CYS A 542 8.34 0.85 -7.15
C CYS A 542 7.45 2.08 -6.95
N LYS A 543 6.28 2.12 -7.61
CA LYS A 543 5.35 3.25 -7.53
C LYS A 543 4.32 3.07 -6.41
N ASN A 544 4.17 4.08 -5.56
CA ASN A 544 3.03 4.22 -4.65
C ASN A 544 1.80 4.73 -5.42
N ARG A 545 0.75 3.91 -5.47
CA ARG A 545 -0.47 4.15 -6.27
C ARG A 545 -1.52 4.98 -5.56
N TYR A 546 -1.38 5.12 -4.25
CA TYR A 546 -2.32 5.85 -3.42
C TYR A 546 -2.00 7.35 -3.33
N VAL A 547 -0.91 7.76 -3.98
CA VAL A 547 -0.54 9.17 -4.14
C VAL A 547 -1.12 9.68 -5.46
N GLY A 548 -2.17 10.51 -5.36
CA GLY A 548 -2.78 11.22 -6.49
C GLY A 548 -1.99 12.46 -6.92
N ARG A 549 -2.65 13.38 -7.63
CA ARG A 549 -2.10 14.74 -7.82
C ARG A 549 -2.05 15.42 -6.45
N THR A 550 -0.85 15.70 -5.97
CA THR A 550 -0.62 16.43 -4.72
C THR A 550 -1.17 17.85 -4.87
N PHE A 551 -2.33 18.12 -4.27
CA PHE A 551 -2.77 19.47 -3.98
C PHE A 551 -1.93 20.03 -2.82
N ILE A 552 -1.74 21.35 -2.89
CA ILE A 552 -0.94 22.28 -2.07
C ILE A 552 -0.37 21.70 -0.76
N GLN A 553 0.95 21.72 -0.62
CA GLN A 553 1.64 21.30 0.60
C GLN A 553 2.05 22.51 1.45
N PRO A 554 1.77 22.49 2.77
CA PRO A 554 1.95 23.66 3.63
C PRO A 554 3.42 23.99 3.94
N SER A 555 4.32 23.00 4.01
CA SER A 555 5.73 23.25 4.35
C SER A 555 6.71 23.03 3.19
N THR A 556 7.72 23.90 3.10
CA THR A 556 8.83 23.81 2.15
C THR A 556 9.57 22.46 2.24
N ARG A 557 9.71 21.92 3.46
CA ARG A 557 10.32 20.61 3.74
C ARG A 557 9.62 19.48 2.99
N LEU A 558 8.29 19.43 3.05
CA LEU A 558 7.52 18.33 2.45
C LEU A 558 7.44 18.41 0.93
N ARG A 559 7.54 19.63 0.36
CA ARG A 559 7.63 19.84 -1.09
C ARG A 559 8.90 19.20 -1.67
N GLN A 560 10.02 19.29 -0.94
CA GLN A 560 11.30 18.67 -1.35
C GLN A 560 11.25 17.13 -1.40
N LEU A 561 10.29 16.51 -0.72
CA LEU A 561 10.11 15.05 -0.65
C LEU A 561 9.07 14.52 -1.66
N GLY A 562 8.58 15.35 -2.58
CA GLY A 562 7.45 15.03 -3.46
C GLY A 562 7.60 13.75 -4.30
N VAL A 563 8.81 13.44 -4.77
CA VAL A 563 9.07 12.22 -5.57
C VAL A 563 9.16 10.96 -4.70
N ALA A 564 9.79 11.04 -3.53
CA ALA A 564 9.88 9.92 -2.59
C ALA A 564 8.51 9.47 -2.04
N LYS A 565 7.48 10.31 -2.16
CA LYS A 565 6.07 9.94 -1.90
C LYS A 565 5.53 9.00 -2.97
N LYS A 566 5.89 9.24 -4.24
CA LYS A 566 5.37 8.54 -5.41
C LYS A 566 6.17 7.29 -5.75
N PHE A 567 7.47 7.29 -5.45
CA PHE A 567 8.38 6.21 -5.82
C PHE A 567 9.27 5.81 -4.64
N GLY A 568 9.48 4.51 -4.48
CA GLY A 568 10.56 3.94 -3.68
C GLY A 568 11.61 3.28 -4.58
N ALA A 569 12.88 3.35 -4.18
CA ALA A 569 13.96 2.68 -4.91
C ALA A 569 14.09 1.22 -4.47
N LEU A 570 14.24 0.32 -5.44
CA LEU A 570 14.55 -1.08 -5.21
C LEU A 570 16.07 -1.20 -5.03
N SER A 571 16.55 -0.89 -3.82
CA SER A 571 17.98 -0.69 -3.53
C SER A 571 18.87 -1.85 -3.96
N GLU A 572 18.43 -3.10 -3.85
CA GLU A 572 19.22 -4.26 -4.31
C GLU A 572 19.40 -4.31 -5.85
N ASN A 573 18.44 -3.74 -6.59
CA ASN A 573 18.56 -3.60 -8.03
C ASN A 573 19.42 -2.39 -8.44
N VAL A 574 19.69 -1.46 -7.53
CA VAL A 574 20.34 -0.16 -7.78
C VAL A 574 21.77 -0.10 -7.26
N ALA A 575 22.01 -0.58 -6.04
CA ALA A 575 23.26 -0.41 -5.32
C ALA A 575 24.46 -0.99 -6.08
N GLY A 576 25.49 -0.16 -6.28
CA GLY A 576 26.73 -0.55 -6.96
C GLY A 576 26.60 -0.72 -8.47
N LYS A 577 25.51 -0.27 -9.10
CA LYS A 577 25.27 -0.43 -10.54
C LYS A 577 25.28 0.90 -11.29
N ARG A 578 25.59 0.81 -12.59
CA ARG A 578 25.39 1.88 -13.59
C ARG A 578 24.03 1.66 -14.24
N LEU A 579 23.18 2.68 -14.23
CA LEU A 579 21.78 2.57 -14.63
C LEU A 579 21.53 3.37 -15.89
N VAL A 580 20.74 2.79 -16.81
CA VAL A 580 20.08 3.55 -17.88
C VAL A 580 18.59 3.59 -17.53
N LEU A 581 18.11 4.76 -17.13
CA LEU A 581 16.69 4.99 -16.84
C LEU A 581 16.01 5.54 -18.09
N ILE A 582 14.93 4.87 -18.50
CA ILE A 582 14.10 5.29 -19.64
C ILE A 582 12.86 6.00 -19.09
N ASP A 583 12.61 7.22 -19.56
CA ASP A 583 11.42 8.00 -19.22
C ASP A 583 10.65 8.38 -20.50
N ASP A 584 9.36 8.65 -20.40
CA ASP A 584 8.54 8.97 -21.57
C ASP A 584 8.88 10.35 -22.15
N SER A 585 9.00 11.36 -21.28
CA SER A 585 9.13 12.76 -21.65
C SER A 585 9.65 13.60 -20.48
N ILE A 586 10.33 14.71 -20.80
CA ILE A 586 10.65 15.75 -19.82
C ILE A 586 10.03 17.07 -20.31
N VAL A 587 9.10 17.60 -19.51
CA VAL A 587 8.41 18.87 -19.81
C VAL A 587 9.06 20.04 -19.06
N ARG A 588 8.96 20.05 -17.72
CA ARG A 588 9.48 21.13 -16.86
C ARG A 588 10.74 20.73 -16.07
N GLY A 589 11.17 19.46 -16.14
CA GLY A 589 12.34 18.95 -15.40
C GLY A 589 12.16 18.69 -13.90
N ASN A 590 10.98 18.97 -13.33
CA ASN A 590 10.76 18.93 -11.88
C ASN A 590 10.81 17.52 -11.25
N THR A 591 10.57 16.47 -12.03
CA THR A 591 10.44 15.09 -11.52
C THR A 591 11.75 14.30 -11.62
N ILE A 592 12.48 14.45 -12.73
CA ILE A 592 13.61 13.56 -13.06
C ILE A 592 14.80 13.75 -12.12
N GLY A 593 15.13 14.99 -11.73
CA GLY A 593 16.23 15.28 -10.81
C GLY A 593 16.04 14.61 -9.44
N PRO A 594 14.88 14.75 -8.78
CA PRO A 594 14.60 14.02 -7.55
C PRO A 594 14.59 12.48 -7.71
N ILE A 595 14.20 11.94 -8.88
CA ILE A 595 14.30 10.48 -9.15
C ILE A 595 15.77 10.06 -9.20
N ILE A 596 16.62 10.80 -9.90
CA ILE A 596 18.06 10.51 -9.98
C ILE A 596 18.67 10.56 -8.58
N LYS A 597 18.30 11.57 -7.78
CA LYS A 597 18.72 11.66 -6.38
C LYS A 597 18.29 10.42 -5.59
N LEU A 598 17.03 10.00 -5.70
CA LEU A 598 16.52 8.79 -5.05
C LEU A 598 17.32 7.53 -5.42
N LEU A 599 17.71 7.39 -6.69
CA LEU A 599 18.52 6.26 -7.16
C LEU A 599 19.98 6.34 -6.65
N ARG A 600 20.58 7.54 -6.62
CA ARG A 600 21.93 7.71 -6.05
C ARG A 600 21.95 7.47 -4.55
N ASP A 601 20.93 7.93 -3.82
CA ASP A 601 20.77 7.66 -2.39
C ASP A 601 20.61 6.15 -2.11
N ALA A 602 20.05 5.40 -3.06
CA ALA A 602 19.97 3.94 -3.02
C ALA A 602 21.26 3.23 -3.49
N GLY A 603 22.31 3.98 -3.84
CA GLY A 603 23.66 3.47 -4.13
C GLY A 603 24.02 3.33 -5.61
N ALA A 604 23.31 3.98 -6.54
CA ALA A 604 23.70 3.99 -7.96
C ALA A 604 25.09 4.65 -8.17
N LEU A 605 25.96 3.99 -8.95
CA LEU A 605 27.26 4.55 -9.35
C LEU A 605 27.07 5.65 -10.42
N GLU A 606 26.30 5.31 -11.45
CA GLU A 606 25.97 6.18 -12.58
C GLU A 606 24.49 6.06 -12.90
N VAL A 607 23.87 7.15 -13.32
CA VAL A 607 22.47 7.26 -13.77
C VAL A 607 22.46 8.03 -15.10
N HIS A 608 22.27 7.29 -16.19
CA HIS A 608 22.08 7.80 -17.54
C HIS A 608 20.58 7.84 -17.87
N ILE A 609 20.11 8.95 -18.43
CA ILE A 609 18.70 9.15 -18.78
C ILE A 609 18.51 9.01 -20.30
N ARG A 610 17.49 8.26 -20.72
CA ARG A 610 17.06 8.17 -22.12
C ARG A 610 15.57 8.50 -22.20
N ILE A 611 15.23 9.51 -22.99
CA ILE A 611 13.86 9.97 -23.14
C ILE A 611 13.28 9.39 -24.42
N ALA A 612 12.18 8.65 -24.30
CA ALA A 612 11.51 7.97 -25.42
C ALA A 612 10.72 8.93 -26.35
N SER A 613 10.73 10.23 -26.04
CA SER A 613 10.17 11.31 -26.85
C SER A 613 11.27 12.30 -27.24
N PRO A 614 11.13 13.02 -28.36
CA PRO A 614 11.91 14.21 -28.64
C PRO A 614 11.66 15.33 -27.61
N PRO A 615 12.56 16.32 -27.51
CA PRO A 615 12.36 17.47 -26.63
C PRO A 615 11.09 18.23 -27.03
N LEU A 616 10.27 18.55 -26.05
CA LEU A 616 9.09 19.40 -26.24
C LEU A 616 9.55 20.87 -26.29
N LEU A 617 9.49 21.47 -27.47
CA LEU A 617 9.98 22.82 -27.73
C LEU A 617 8.85 23.84 -27.87
N TYR A 618 7.63 23.39 -28.13
CA TYR A 618 6.49 24.27 -28.41
C TYR A 618 5.28 23.88 -27.55
N PRO A 619 4.45 24.86 -27.13
CA PRO A 619 3.13 24.58 -26.56
C PRO A 619 2.28 23.84 -27.60
N CYS A 620 1.08 23.39 -27.24
CA CYS A 620 0.13 22.77 -28.18
C CYS A 620 -1.16 23.61 -28.26
N TYR A 621 -1.39 24.27 -29.38
CA TYR A 621 -2.64 25.01 -29.59
C TYR A 621 -3.81 24.11 -30.04
N MET A 622 -3.53 22.88 -30.46
CA MET A 622 -4.53 21.92 -30.96
C MET A 622 -5.22 21.13 -29.84
N GLY A 623 -5.17 21.61 -28.59
CA GLY A 623 -5.95 21.08 -27.48
C GLY A 623 -5.23 20.14 -26.50
N ILE A 624 -3.92 19.92 -26.64
CA ILE A 624 -3.12 19.28 -25.57
C ILE A 624 -2.63 20.37 -24.62
N ASN A 625 -2.84 20.21 -23.32
CA ASN A 625 -2.33 21.16 -22.34
C ASN A 625 -0.81 21.00 -22.17
N ILE A 626 -0.04 21.64 -23.06
CA ILE A 626 1.41 21.77 -22.97
C ILE A 626 1.74 23.17 -22.43
N PRO A 627 2.64 23.30 -21.43
CA PRO A 627 3.07 24.58 -20.87
C PRO A 627 3.58 25.60 -21.90
N THR A 628 3.68 26.87 -21.50
CA THR A 628 4.22 27.92 -22.37
C THR A 628 5.68 27.62 -22.75
N ARG A 629 6.17 28.27 -23.81
CA ARG A 629 7.54 28.06 -24.30
C ARG A 629 8.59 28.32 -23.21
N GLU A 630 8.35 29.32 -22.38
CA GLU A 630 9.20 29.72 -21.24
C GLU A 630 9.14 28.72 -20.09
N GLU A 631 8.08 27.91 -19.98
CA GLU A 631 7.98 26.87 -18.96
C GLU A 631 8.63 25.55 -19.40
N LEU A 632 8.83 25.35 -20.70
CA LEU A 632 9.44 24.15 -21.26
C LEU A 632 10.96 24.16 -21.04
N ILE A 633 11.48 23.15 -20.32
CA ILE A 633 12.89 23.11 -19.94
C ILE A 633 13.82 22.95 -21.15
N ALA A 634 13.34 22.30 -22.20
CA ALA A 634 14.13 22.07 -23.42
C ALA A 634 14.36 23.35 -24.24
N ASN A 635 13.61 24.44 -23.99
CA ASN A 635 13.93 25.77 -24.55
C ASN A 635 15.06 26.48 -23.79
N LYS A 636 15.38 26.02 -22.57
CA LYS A 636 16.37 26.66 -21.69
C LYS A 636 17.70 25.93 -21.66
N LEU A 637 17.67 24.61 -21.77
CA LEU A 637 18.83 23.75 -21.59
C LEU A 637 18.87 22.71 -22.71
N ASN A 638 20.04 22.56 -23.34
CA ASN A 638 20.29 21.42 -24.22
C ASN A 638 20.44 20.12 -23.40
N ALA A 639 20.56 18.96 -24.07
CA ALA A 639 20.59 17.67 -23.38
C ALA A 639 21.76 17.52 -22.38
N GLU A 640 22.95 18.06 -22.69
CA GLU A 640 24.11 18.01 -21.80
C GLU A 640 23.96 18.94 -20.59
N GLU A 641 23.46 20.15 -20.83
CA GLU A 641 23.15 21.12 -19.78
C GLU A 641 22.04 20.59 -18.86
N LEU A 642 21.02 19.99 -19.44
CA LEU A 642 19.92 19.38 -18.70
C LEU A 642 20.42 18.21 -17.85
N ALA A 643 21.29 17.35 -18.38
CA ALA A 643 21.90 16.26 -17.61
C ALA A 643 22.59 16.80 -16.35
N LYS A 644 23.41 17.84 -16.51
CA LYS A 644 24.08 18.52 -15.38
C LYS A 644 23.08 19.13 -14.40
N TYR A 645 22.05 19.81 -14.92
CA TYR A 645 21.00 20.44 -14.11
C TYR A 645 20.23 19.44 -13.24
N VAL A 646 19.93 18.25 -13.78
CA VAL A 646 19.17 17.21 -13.05
C VAL A 646 20.06 16.22 -12.29
N GLY A 647 21.39 16.30 -12.42
CA GLY A 647 22.36 15.44 -11.75
C GLY A 647 22.58 14.06 -12.40
N ALA A 648 22.22 13.90 -13.68
CA ALA A 648 22.46 12.69 -14.47
C ALA A 648 23.89 12.68 -15.05
N ASP A 649 24.46 11.49 -15.24
CA ASP A 649 25.78 11.35 -15.89
C ASP A 649 25.70 11.55 -17.41
N SER A 650 24.55 11.24 -18.01
CA SER A 650 24.24 11.62 -19.40
C SER A 650 22.74 11.67 -19.60
N LEU A 651 22.28 12.46 -20.57
CA LEU A 651 20.89 12.51 -20.99
C LEU A 651 20.82 12.56 -22.51
N ALA A 652 19.93 11.78 -23.11
CA ALA A 652 19.66 11.83 -24.55
C ALA A 652 18.17 11.68 -24.84
N TYR A 653 17.70 12.42 -25.85
CA TYR A 653 16.34 12.35 -26.36
C TYR A 653 16.27 11.48 -27.62
N LEU A 654 15.13 10.83 -27.84
CA LEU A 654 14.78 10.28 -29.15
C LEU A 654 14.68 11.43 -30.18
N SER A 655 15.14 11.22 -31.41
CA SER A 655 14.98 12.23 -32.47
C SER A 655 13.55 12.22 -33.02
N VAL A 656 13.08 13.35 -33.57
CA VAL A 656 11.76 13.44 -34.22
C VAL A 656 11.64 12.42 -35.35
N GLU A 657 12.68 12.25 -36.16
CA GLU A 657 12.71 11.25 -37.23
C GLU A 657 12.71 9.82 -36.68
N GLY A 658 13.40 9.58 -35.55
CA GLY A 658 13.35 8.30 -34.84
C GLY A 658 11.94 7.96 -34.33
N LEU A 659 11.23 8.95 -33.77
CA LEU A 659 9.85 8.80 -33.34
C LEU A 659 8.92 8.50 -34.52
N LYS A 660 9.00 9.28 -35.61
CA LYS A 660 8.21 9.05 -36.83
C LYS A 660 8.43 7.64 -37.37
N LYS A 661 9.69 7.23 -37.50
CA LYS A 661 10.06 5.89 -37.99
C LYS A 661 9.54 4.79 -37.07
N ALA A 662 9.62 4.96 -35.75
CA ALA A 662 9.11 3.99 -34.79
C ALA A 662 7.59 3.82 -34.88
N VAL A 663 6.84 4.93 -35.03
CA VAL A 663 5.38 4.90 -35.19
C VAL A 663 4.98 4.25 -36.52
N GLN A 664 5.71 4.53 -37.60
CA GLN A 664 5.42 4.02 -38.94
C GLN A 664 5.75 2.54 -39.12
N LEU A 665 6.65 1.98 -38.31
CA LEU A 665 7.26 0.66 -38.54
C LEU A 665 6.24 -0.49 -38.67
N ASN A 666 5.16 -0.47 -37.87
CA ASN A 666 4.15 -1.53 -37.82
C ASN A 666 2.80 -1.11 -38.41
N MET A 667 2.73 0.02 -39.13
CA MET A 667 1.47 0.47 -39.73
C MET A 667 1.10 -0.42 -40.91
N SER A 668 -0.10 -0.99 -40.87
CA SER A 668 -0.67 -1.83 -41.94
C SER A 668 -1.20 -1.02 -43.13
N VAL A 669 -0.96 0.29 -43.18
CA VAL A 669 -1.38 1.18 -44.28
C VAL A 669 -0.45 0.98 -45.48
N LYS A 670 -0.99 0.97 -46.71
CA LYS A 670 -0.23 0.71 -47.94
C LYS A 670 0.97 1.66 -48.20
N LYS A 671 1.00 2.82 -47.55
CA LYS A 671 2.05 3.86 -47.63
C LYS A 671 2.22 4.57 -46.26
N PRO A 672 2.87 3.94 -45.27
CA PRO A 672 3.03 4.49 -43.92
C PRO A 672 3.69 5.88 -43.91
N GLU A 673 4.61 6.11 -44.85
CA GLU A 673 5.30 7.39 -45.06
C GLU A 673 4.38 8.55 -45.46
N GLN A 674 3.18 8.25 -45.97
CA GLN A 674 2.17 9.25 -46.35
C GLN A 674 1.17 9.54 -45.23
N VAL A 675 1.23 8.82 -44.11
CA VAL A 675 0.38 9.13 -42.96
C VAL A 675 0.98 10.28 -42.17
N GLY A 676 0.29 11.43 -42.21
CA GLY A 676 0.70 12.62 -41.46
C GLY A 676 0.54 12.40 -39.96
N HIS A 677 1.62 12.53 -39.20
CA HIS A 677 1.59 12.66 -37.75
C HIS A 677 1.83 14.12 -37.37
N CYS A 678 0.94 14.71 -36.57
CA CYS A 678 1.19 16.04 -36.02
C CYS A 678 2.42 15.97 -35.11
N THR A 679 3.47 16.71 -35.46
CA THR A 679 4.71 16.82 -34.67
C THR A 679 4.92 18.21 -34.10
N ALA A 680 3.89 19.06 -34.17
CA ALA A 680 3.98 20.48 -33.87
C ALA A 680 4.53 20.81 -32.47
N CYS A 681 4.20 20.00 -31.46
CA CYS A 681 4.72 20.19 -30.11
C CYS A 681 6.25 20.00 -30.02
N LEU A 682 6.82 19.28 -31.00
CA LEU A 682 8.22 18.90 -31.10
C LEU A 682 8.97 19.80 -32.11
N THR A 683 8.31 20.21 -33.20
CA THR A 683 8.93 20.91 -34.34
C THR A 683 8.47 22.36 -34.51
N GLY A 684 7.33 22.74 -33.94
CA GLY A 684 6.66 24.01 -34.20
C GLY A 684 5.93 24.04 -35.55
N ASP A 685 6.02 22.97 -36.33
CA ASP A 685 5.35 22.85 -37.63
C ASP A 685 3.94 22.31 -37.44
N TYR A 686 3.01 23.25 -37.49
CA TYR A 686 1.63 23.02 -37.16
C TYR A 686 0.79 22.78 -38.40
N PRO A 687 -0.08 21.75 -38.41
CA PRO A 687 -0.98 21.51 -39.53
C PRO A 687 -1.91 22.72 -39.75
N GLY A 688 -1.65 23.50 -40.80
CA GLY A 688 -2.39 24.74 -41.12
C GLY A 688 -1.73 26.04 -40.66
N GLY A 689 -0.50 26.00 -40.12
CA GLY A 689 0.22 27.17 -39.61
C GLY A 689 -0.16 27.55 -38.18
N LEU A 690 0.46 28.59 -37.64
CA LEU A 690 0.05 29.21 -36.37
C LEU A 690 -1.03 30.27 -36.67
N PRO A 691 -2.15 30.32 -35.92
CA PRO A 691 -3.09 31.43 -36.02
C PRO A 691 -2.41 32.77 -35.75
N ASP A 692 -2.75 33.79 -36.53
CA ASP A 692 -2.20 35.16 -36.38
C ASP A 692 -2.60 35.82 -35.04
N GLU A 693 -3.70 35.36 -34.42
CA GLU A 693 -4.25 35.86 -33.16
C GLU A 693 -3.99 34.90 -31.98
N LEU A 694 -2.76 34.43 -31.81
CA LEU A 694 -2.37 33.70 -30.59
C LEU A 694 -1.88 34.67 -29.52
N ASP A 695 -2.77 35.04 -28.58
CA ASP A 695 -2.40 35.75 -27.35
C ASP A 695 -1.91 34.74 -26.31
N TRP A 696 -0.70 34.93 -25.77
CA TRP A 696 0.03 33.97 -24.92
C TRP A 696 -0.18 34.19 -23.42
#